data_AF-A0A839HBP0-F1
#
_entry.id   AF-A0A839HBP0-F1
#
_cell.length_a   1.000
_cell.length_b   1.000
_cell.length_c   1.000
_cell.angle_alpha   90.00
_cell.angle_beta   90.00
_cell.angle_gamma   90.00
#
_symmetry.space_group_name_H-M   'P 1'
#
loop_
_entity.id
_entity.type
_entity.pdbx_description
1 polymer ?
#
loop_
_entity_poly.entity_id
_entity_poly.type
_entity_poly.pdbx_seq_one_letter_code
_entity_poly.pdbx_strand_id
1 'polypeptide(L)'
;MKIKHLYCHATMALSLFAAIAATPAYAALNDTGITTCSNEIENDLLCPVDGFPRQDADYGRDAEASAGTLIKIGGGDAGFDFTKLDANGNELPATATNHSCVRDNVTGLIWEMKTTTGDLHDANWTYTWFDSNLGGIASGINTCLIPGRCDTEKFVQDVNASGLCGFNDWRMPNIQELIGIVHYDRTGFAIDDNYFPNTSNVFWSHSPSVNESDSIWVVGFDIGNAYTLHWNTDLSANSLSVRLVRGDSSNDNLIDHGDGTVTQTNSGLMWAKCSEGQTSAICLGTATSMSWNTALAAAQRSTLGGHTDWRVPSIKELQSLVATHYSAPAIDAAYFPNTPGAFFWTSSPYTFYSNRAWLVQFETGYPTSLFRDSVNYVRLVRNSQSFEPTVSFPFSLTLNGGGSVNSSPSADNNECIGVVCSGTYSAGTLVSLTAQPNNGWQFLGWGGACTGTAPCILTINAATDVTANFSQLTNQYQLDSPVNGSYESGIGVVHGWVCNANQVTVKVDNEEAFQIAYGAERLDSQTVCNDTNNGFAAAINWSDYNTGGHALKLIADGVELTRAAVMVTRLGDENFLTGVIKTTTVVDFPAAGQNTLLTWSEPNQNFVVTNSAARAFSIERAANGNWESPTDGGIESGRALIRGWACDASSVSFTLDGTTLIAPYGSGRGDTQSICGDTNNGYALAINWNDYADGAHQMLLTIDGAVVAIRQFTIATPGGLGSITGVQHQHTVTDFPNFGDQLILQWSEPHQNFRIINYQPSTRTNAERITEIYIATLGYAPDNDGLQYWINELRGGSWTPTTVAQAFFDNDTVRALYPAETGNDVLIDALYHNIFNRAADETGKNYWLGELSTSHVTRDQMIIALIDGGWANADAAIDMARFNNQVQVGLAFANAQAERGIAYNALTPERQTHLQTLGAQIIRDVTADAATVTTAIAQIPGLLDTL
;
A
#
# COMPACT_ATOMS: atom_id res chain seq x y z
N MET A 1 -50.04 -28.28 9.45
CA MET A 1 -49.58 -28.72 8.12
C MET A 1 -48.44 -27.77 7.72
N LYS A 2 -47.14 -28.06 7.73
CA LYS A 2 -46.31 -29.26 7.93
C LYS A 2 -45.18 -28.90 8.93
N ILE A 3 -44.77 -29.88 9.74
CA ILE A 3 -43.67 -29.84 10.72
C ILE A 3 -42.33 -30.02 9.98
N LYS A 4 -41.27 -29.31 10.40
CA LYS A 4 -39.89 -29.85 10.36
C LYS A 4 -39.01 -29.18 11.44
N HIS A 5 -38.63 -30.00 12.41
CA HIS A 5 -37.56 -29.86 13.41
C HIS A 5 -36.18 -29.78 12.71
N LEU A 6 -35.29 -28.84 13.08
CA LEU A 6 -34.35 -28.84 14.22
C LEU A 6 -32.95 -29.31 13.76
N TYR A 7 -31.94 -28.42 13.84
CA TYR A 7 -30.63 -28.58 14.54
C TYR A 7 -29.44 -27.80 13.92
N CYS A 8 -28.82 -27.02 14.82
CA CYS A 8 -27.39 -26.74 15.03
C CYS A 8 -26.46 -26.41 13.84
N HIS A 9 -26.01 -25.15 13.80
CA HIS A 9 -24.84 -24.70 13.05
C HIS A 9 -23.55 -25.06 13.78
N ALA A 10 -22.70 -25.84 13.10
CA ALA A 10 -21.26 -25.92 13.35
C ALA A 10 -20.54 -25.12 12.26
N THR A 11 -19.59 -24.31 12.70
CA THR A 11 -18.68 -23.44 11.94
C THR A 11 -17.91 -24.19 10.84
N MET A 12 -17.97 -23.67 9.61
CA MET A 12 -17.03 -23.99 8.54
C MET A 12 -16.51 -22.66 7.97
N ALA A 13 -15.32 -22.26 8.40
CA ALA A 13 -14.60 -21.13 7.82
C ALA A 13 -14.05 -21.56 6.47
N LEU A 14 -14.54 -20.92 5.41
CA LEU A 14 -14.09 -21.11 4.04
C LEU A 14 -12.73 -20.39 3.88
N SER A 15 -11.63 -21.14 3.99
CA SER A 15 -10.30 -20.64 3.61
C SER A 15 -10.23 -20.55 2.09
N LEU A 16 -10.23 -19.32 1.57
CA LEU A 16 -10.01 -18.99 0.16
C LEU A 16 -8.52 -19.27 -0.17
N PHE A 17 -8.17 -20.51 -0.50
CA PHE A 17 -6.96 -20.77 -1.27
C PHE A 17 -7.30 -20.52 -2.73
N ALA A 18 -6.88 -19.36 -3.24
CA ALA A 18 -6.76 -19.17 -4.68
C ALA A 18 -5.67 -20.13 -5.16
N ALA A 19 -6.08 -21.26 -5.73
CA ALA A 19 -5.22 -22.08 -6.56
C ALA A 19 -4.78 -21.21 -7.75
N ILE A 20 -3.54 -20.71 -7.70
CA ILE A 20 -2.85 -20.29 -8.92
C ILE A 20 -2.59 -21.59 -9.67
N ALA A 21 -3.50 -21.92 -10.58
CA ALA A 21 -3.23 -22.85 -11.65
C ALA A 21 -2.21 -22.19 -12.59
N ALA A 22 -0.93 -22.47 -12.37
CA ALA A 22 0.10 -22.35 -13.39
C ALA A 22 0.61 -23.77 -13.63
N THR A 23 0.02 -24.45 -14.60
CA THR A 23 0.57 -25.68 -15.17
C THR A 23 1.95 -25.36 -15.76
N PRO A 24 3.04 -26.08 -15.43
CA PRO A 24 4.24 -26.00 -16.24
C PRO A 24 3.96 -26.68 -17.57
N ALA A 25 4.25 -25.99 -18.67
CA ALA A 25 4.35 -26.62 -19.99
C ALA A 25 5.62 -27.49 -19.97
N TYR A 26 5.47 -28.78 -19.71
CA TYR A 26 6.57 -29.75 -19.76
C TYR A 26 7.09 -29.83 -21.21
N ALA A 27 8.41 -29.64 -21.40
CA ALA A 27 9.07 -29.95 -22.66
C ALA A 27 9.12 -31.47 -22.80
N ALA A 28 8.45 -32.03 -23.81
CA ALA A 28 8.18 -33.47 -23.88
C ALA A 28 9.38 -34.37 -24.29
N LEU A 29 10.58 -33.81 -24.52
CA LEU A 29 11.74 -34.58 -25.00
C LEU A 29 12.95 -34.39 -24.08
N ASN A 30 13.51 -35.49 -23.60
CA ASN A 30 14.86 -35.50 -23.03
C ASN A 30 15.90 -35.18 -24.09
N ASP A 31 17.00 -34.56 -23.66
CA ASP A 31 18.17 -34.33 -24.50
C ASP A 31 19.04 -35.59 -24.63
N THR A 32 20.13 -35.56 -25.39
CA THR A 32 20.86 -36.76 -25.80
C THR A 32 21.89 -37.26 -24.78
N GLY A 33 22.30 -36.39 -23.86
CA GLY A 33 23.40 -36.63 -22.93
C GLY A 33 24.77 -36.25 -23.49
N ILE A 34 24.86 -35.78 -24.75
CA ILE A 34 26.14 -35.50 -25.42
C ILE A 34 26.65 -34.13 -25.00
N THR A 35 27.79 -34.11 -24.30
CA THR A 35 28.34 -32.88 -23.70
C THR A 35 29.55 -32.31 -24.44
N THR A 36 30.04 -33.01 -25.46
CA THR A 36 31.22 -32.64 -26.23
C THR A 36 30.96 -32.60 -27.74
N CYS A 37 31.78 -31.83 -28.45
CA CYS A 37 31.71 -31.68 -29.90
C CYS A 37 32.72 -32.60 -30.60
N SER A 38 32.63 -32.68 -31.92
CA SER A 38 33.46 -33.54 -32.76
C SER A 38 33.91 -32.84 -34.05
N ASN A 39 35.00 -33.30 -34.65
CA ASN A 39 35.47 -32.81 -35.97
C ASN A 39 35.28 -33.88 -37.06
N GLU A 40 36.12 -33.98 -38.09
CA GLU A 40 35.98 -35.02 -39.12
C GLU A 40 36.36 -36.42 -38.60
N ILE A 41 37.30 -36.50 -37.65
CA ILE A 41 37.99 -37.74 -37.25
C ILE A 41 38.04 -38.00 -35.74
N GLU A 42 37.75 -37.00 -34.92
CA GLU A 42 37.85 -37.03 -33.46
C GLU A 42 36.49 -36.68 -32.79
N ASN A 43 36.22 -37.31 -31.65
CA ASN A 43 35.15 -36.99 -30.70
C ASN A 43 35.74 -36.29 -29.47
N ASP A 44 34.91 -35.98 -28.47
CA ASP A 44 35.32 -35.48 -27.15
C ASP A 44 36.07 -34.14 -27.17
N LEU A 45 35.77 -33.29 -28.16
CA LEU A 45 36.34 -31.95 -28.29
C LEU A 45 35.50 -30.92 -27.54
N LEU A 46 36.16 -29.86 -27.05
CA LEU A 46 35.45 -28.72 -26.48
C LEU A 46 34.66 -27.99 -27.57
N CYS A 47 33.41 -27.66 -27.26
CA CYS A 47 32.53 -26.87 -28.11
C CYS A 47 32.83 -25.36 -28.02
N PRO A 48 32.66 -24.57 -29.10
CA PRO A 48 32.38 -25.00 -30.46
C PRO A 48 33.65 -25.45 -31.20
N VAL A 49 33.50 -26.32 -32.20
CA VAL A 49 34.60 -26.79 -33.07
C VAL A 49 34.59 -26.02 -34.38
N ASP A 50 35.74 -25.41 -34.73
CA ASP A 50 35.88 -24.64 -35.97
C ASP A 50 35.60 -25.51 -37.21
N GLY A 51 34.76 -25.01 -38.12
CA GLY A 51 34.26 -25.76 -39.29
C GLY A 51 33.14 -26.77 -39.01
N PHE A 52 32.78 -27.03 -37.75
CA PHE A 52 31.69 -27.94 -37.35
C PHE A 52 30.72 -27.24 -36.38
N PRO A 53 30.02 -26.19 -36.83
CA PRO A 53 29.21 -25.35 -35.97
C PRO A 53 27.88 -26.01 -35.58
N ARG A 54 27.38 -25.67 -34.40
CA ARG A 54 26.05 -26.05 -33.91
C ARG A 54 25.79 -27.56 -33.87
N GLN A 55 26.70 -28.27 -33.23
CA GLN A 55 26.52 -29.68 -32.89
C GLN A 55 25.55 -29.85 -31.72
N ASP A 56 25.25 -31.10 -31.38
CA ASP A 56 24.34 -31.47 -30.29
C ASP A 56 24.70 -30.79 -28.97
N ALA A 57 25.96 -30.90 -28.54
CA ALA A 57 26.49 -30.31 -27.32
C ALA A 57 26.58 -28.77 -27.30
N ASP A 58 26.30 -28.09 -28.43
CA ASP A 58 26.28 -26.62 -28.49
C ASP A 58 24.93 -26.03 -28.04
N TYR A 59 23.86 -26.82 -27.97
CA TYR A 59 22.49 -26.36 -27.70
C TYR A 59 21.74 -27.30 -26.76
N GLY A 60 20.56 -26.85 -26.32
CA GLY A 60 19.69 -27.69 -25.49
C GLY A 60 20.21 -27.86 -24.07
N ARG A 61 19.62 -28.83 -23.37
CA ARG A 61 19.83 -29.07 -21.95
C ARG A 61 21.19 -29.72 -21.71
N ASP A 62 21.78 -30.42 -22.68
CA ASP A 62 23.14 -30.92 -22.58
C ASP A 62 24.17 -29.79 -22.52
N ALA A 63 24.03 -28.77 -23.37
CA ALA A 63 24.89 -27.58 -23.35
C ALA A 63 24.75 -26.79 -22.04
N GLU A 64 23.51 -26.64 -21.54
CA GLU A 64 23.24 -26.03 -20.24
C GLU A 64 23.87 -26.84 -19.08
N ALA A 65 23.83 -28.16 -19.15
CA ALA A 65 24.45 -28.99 -18.12
C ALA A 65 25.98 -28.82 -18.10
N SER A 66 26.60 -28.84 -19.28
CA SER A 66 28.05 -28.63 -19.44
C SER A 66 28.52 -27.27 -18.95
N ALA A 67 27.70 -26.23 -19.15
CA ALA A 67 28.01 -24.88 -18.68
C ALA A 67 27.75 -24.68 -17.18
N GLY A 68 27.25 -25.71 -16.46
CA GLY A 68 26.93 -25.65 -15.03
C GLY A 68 25.69 -24.81 -14.73
N THR A 69 24.82 -24.70 -15.72
CA THR A 69 23.78 -23.69 -15.79
C THR A 69 22.37 -24.27 -15.85
N LEU A 70 22.24 -25.54 -16.24
CA LEU A 70 20.99 -26.29 -16.18
C LEU A 70 20.52 -26.42 -14.73
N ILE A 71 19.36 -25.86 -14.42
CA ILE A 71 18.68 -26.07 -13.13
C ILE A 71 17.89 -27.37 -13.23
N LYS A 72 18.20 -28.33 -12.34
CA LYS A 72 17.49 -29.60 -12.23
C LYS A 72 16.62 -29.61 -10.98
N ILE A 73 15.41 -30.18 -11.10
CA ILE A 73 14.52 -30.47 -9.97
C ILE A 73 15.08 -31.65 -9.18
N GLY A 74 15.52 -32.68 -9.88
CA GLY A 74 16.21 -33.84 -9.34
C GLY A 74 17.70 -33.80 -9.68
N GLY A 75 18.20 -34.87 -10.27
CA GLY A 75 19.57 -34.95 -10.78
C GLY A 75 19.63 -35.78 -12.05
N GLY A 76 20.75 -36.44 -12.31
CA GLY A 76 20.96 -37.18 -13.56
C GLY A 76 22.13 -36.60 -14.32
N ASP A 77 22.63 -37.36 -15.26
CA ASP A 77 23.78 -36.99 -16.07
C ASP A 77 23.42 -35.95 -17.15
N ALA A 78 24.37 -35.11 -17.56
CA ALA A 78 24.23 -34.13 -18.65
C ALA A 78 22.86 -33.42 -18.68
N GLY A 79 22.13 -33.44 -19.80
CA GLY A 79 20.81 -32.84 -19.94
C GLY A 79 19.66 -33.60 -19.28
N PHE A 80 19.84 -34.75 -18.63
CA PHE A 80 18.72 -35.48 -18.00
C PHE A 80 18.31 -34.90 -16.64
N ASP A 81 17.02 -34.96 -16.28
CA ASP A 81 16.54 -34.56 -14.94
C ASP A 81 15.57 -35.60 -14.35
N PHE A 82 16.06 -36.34 -13.36
CA PHE A 82 15.41 -37.48 -12.74
C PHE A 82 15.30 -37.31 -11.22
N THR A 83 14.13 -37.66 -10.67
CA THR A 83 13.89 -37.76 -9.22
C THR A 83 13.66 -39.22 -8.84
N LYS A 84 14.42 -39.69 -7.83
CA LYS A 84 14.23 -41.02 -7.23
C LYS A 84 12.96 -41.04 -6.39
N LEU A 85 12.16 -42.10 -6.49
CA LEU A 85 10.95 -42.29 -5.70
C LEU A 85 11.03 -43.57 -4.85
N ASP A 86 10.49 -43.52 -3.64
CA ASP A 86 10.35 -44.69 -2.76
C ASP A 86 9.20 -45.62 -3.20
N ALA A 87 9.01 -46.72 -2.47
CA ALA A 87 7.98 -47.72 -2.75
C ALA A 87 6.53 -47.21 -2.63
N ASN A 88 6.32 -46.03 -2.02
CA ASN A 88 5.02 -45.37 -1.92
C ASN A 88 4.88 -44.19 -2.91
N GLY A 89 5.90 -43.94 -3.74
CA GLY A 89 5.91 -42.84 -4.70
C GLY A 89 6.37 -41.50 -4.11
N ASN A 90 6.92 -41.46 -2.89
CA ASN A 90 7.47 -40.23 -2.31
C ASN A 90 8.86 -39.94 -2.87
N GLU A 91 9.18 -38.66 -3.02
CA GLU A 91 10.49 -38.21 -3.49
C GLU A 91 11.62 -38.54 -2.50
N LEU A 92 12.74 -38.99 -3.05
CA LEU A 92 13.95 -39.30 -2.33
C LEU A 92 15.07 -38.33 -2.71
N PRO A 93 16.00 -38.04 -1.79
CA PRO A 93 17.21 -37.29 -2.12
C PRO A 93 18.00 -37.95 -3.26
N ALA A 94 18.67 -37.17 -4.10
CA ALA A 94 19.51 -37.69 -5.19
C ALA A 94 20.59 -38.69 -4.71
N THR A 95 21.08 -38.49 -3.47
CA THR A 95 22.06 -39.36 -2.79
C THR A 95 21.49 -40.67 -2.29
N ALA A 96 20.17 -40.91 -2.39
CA ALA A 96 19.57 -42.17 -2.00
C ALA A 96 20.15 -43.32 -2.82
N THR A 97 20.57 -44.37 -2.13
CA THR A 97 21.16 -45.57 -2.75
C THR A 97 20.12 -46.61 -3.17
N ASN A 98 18.88 -46.47 -2.71
CA ASN A 98 17.75 -47.34 -3.06
C ASN A 98 16.53 -46.49 -3.43
N HIS A 99 15.82 -46.89 -4.48
CA HIS A 99 14.58 -46.28 -4.97
C HIS A 99 13.78 -47.33 -5.74
N SER A 100 12.46 -47.18 -5.81
CA SER A 100 11.56 -48.14 -6.49
C SER A 100 11.10 -47.65 -7.85
N CYS A 101 11.07 -46.32 -8.05
CA CYS A 101 10.74 -45.70 -9.34
C CYS A 101 11.60 -44.47 -9.58
N VAL A 102 11.60 -44.00 -10.84
CA VAL A 102 12.26 -42.77 -11.25
C VAL A 102 11.23 -41.90 -11.95
N ARG A 103 11.00 -40.69 -11.46
CA ARG A 103 10.28 -39.67 -12.21
C ARG A 103 11.26 -38.92 -13.10
N ASP A 104 10.93 -38.84 -14.38
CA ASP A 104 11.55 -37.94 -15.32
C ASP A 104 10.86 -36.58 -15.21
N ASN A 105 11.59 -35.58 -14.72
CA ASN A 105 11.05 -34.24 -14.48
C ASN A 105 10.88 -33.45 -15.78
N VAL A 106 11.44 -33.94 -16.89
CA VAL A 106 11.40 -33.33 -18.22
C VAL A 106 10.10 -33.73 -18.89
N THR A 107 9.88 -35.04 -19.00
CA THR A 107 8.71 -35.61 -19.67
C THR A 107 7.50 -35.74 -18.75
N GLY A 108 7.71 -35.69 -17.43
CA GLY A 108 6.68 -35.99 -16.42
C GLY A 108 6.39 -37.48 -16.24
N LEU A 109 7.01 -38.36 -17.05
CA LEU A 109 6.81 -39.79 -16.98
C LEU A 109 7.46 -40.39 -15.73
N ILE A 110 6.84 -41.44 -15.19
CA ILE A 110 7.41 -42.21 -14.08
C ILE A 110 7.73 -43.61 -14.58
N TRP A 111 8.95 -44.05 -14.33
CA TRP A 111 9.53 -45.28 -14.82
C TRP A 111 9.74 -46.30 -13.71
N GLU A 112 9.48 -47.57 -14.03
CA GLU A 112 9.82 -48.72 -13.19
C GLU A 112 11.34 -48.82 -13.03
N MET A 113 11.82 -49.13 -11.82
CA MET A 113 13.23 -49.45 -11.53
C MET A 113 13.44 -50.98 -11.53
N LYS A 114 14.59 -51.48 -12.03
CA LYS A 114 14.90 -52.92 -12.10
C LYS A 114 15.74 -53.41 -10.94
N THR A 115 15.35 -54.54 -10.34
CA THR A 115 16.02 -55.13 -9.17
C THR A 115 16.87 -56.35 -9.54
N THR A 116 17.56 -56.93 -8.55
CA THR A 116 18.29 -58.21 -8.63
C THR A 116 17.87 -59.18 -7.52
N THR A 117 16.66 -58.98 -6.99
CA THR A 117 16.19 -59.64 -5.75
C THR A 117 15.31 -60.87 -5.97
N GLY A 118 15.02 -61.21 -7.22
CA GLY A 118 14.07 -62.26 -7.62
C GLY A 118 12.61 -61.84 -7.46
N ASP A 119 12.32 -60.57 -7.18
CA ASP A 119 10.96 -60.03 -7.13
C ASP A 119 10.37 -59.81 -8.53
N LEU A 120 9.16 -59.26 -8.62
CA LEU A 120 8.47 -59.04 -9.90
C LEU A 120 9.28 -58.17 -10.89
N HIS A 121 10.15 -57.31 -10.36
CA HIS A 121 10.92 -56.31 -11.09
C HIS A 121 12.37 -56.73 -11.35
N ASP A 122 12.72 -58.01 -11.11
CA ASP A 122 14.07 -58.51 -11.33
C ASP A 122 14.50 -58.37 -12.80
N ALA A 123 15.72 -57.88 -13.01
CA ALA A 123 16.33 -57.63 -14.32
C ALA A 123 16.58 -58.91 -15.13
N ASN A 124 16.58 -60.09 -14.51
CA ASN A 124 16.74 -61.38 -15.19
C ASN A 124 15.41 -61.97 -15.69
N TRP A 125 14.28 -61.33 -15.37
CA TRP A 125 12.99 -61.76 -15.92
C TRP A 125 12.82 -61.30 -17.36
N THR A 126 12.39 -62.24 -18.19
CA THR A 126 12.16 -62.04 -19.62
C THR A 126 10.73 -62.39 -19.97
N TYR A 127 10.17 -61.65 -20.92
CA TYR A 127 8.77 -61.74 -21.30
C TYR A 127 8.65 -61.85 -22.82
N THR A 128 7.73 -62.71 -23.28
CA THR A 128 7.30 -62.68 -24.69
C THR A 128 6.41 -61.47 -24.92
N TRP A 129 6.46 -60.93 -26.14
CA TRP A 129 5.56 -59.86 -26.52
C TRP A 129 4.15 -60.41 -26.78
N PHE A 130 3.14 -59.82 -26.13
CA PHE A 130 1.73 -60.12 -26.31
C PHE A 130 0.86 -58.90 -25.96
N ASP A 131 -0.11 -58.62 -26.82
CA ASP A 131 -1.18 -57.65 -26.62
C ASP A 131 -2.49 -58.23 -27.17
N SER A 132 -3.58 -58.15 -26.42
CA SER A 132 -4.86 -58.75 -26.82
C SER A 132 -5.49 -58.13 -28.07
N ASN A 133 -5.11 -56.90 -28.46
CA ASN A 133 -5.58 -56.23 -29.66
C ASN A 133 -4.65 -56.47 -30.87
N LEU A 134 -3.34 -56.56 -30.63
CA LEU A 134 -2.33 -56.65 -31.69
C LEU A 134 -1.81 -58.07 -31.94
N GLY A 135 -2.04 -59.01 -31.02
CA GLY A 135 -1.56 -60.40 -31.10
C GLY A 135 -0.27 -60.64 -30.33
N GLY A 136 0.45 -61.71 -30.67
CA GLY A 136 1.70 -62.12 -30.02
C GLY A 136 1.66 -63.52 -29.43
N ILE A 137 2.59 -63.83 -28.53
CA ILE A 137 2.70 -65.14 -27.87
C ILE A 137 2.31 -65.06 -26.40
N ALA A 138 1.08 -65.47 -26.10
CA ALA A 138 0.60 -65.67 -24.73
C ALA A 138 1.30 -66.88 -24.11
N SER A 139 2.14 -66.65 -23.10
CA SER A 139 2.88 -67.66 -22.33
C SER A 139 3.89 -68.55 -23.12
N GLY A 140 5.10 -68.03 -23.34
CA GLY A 140 6.29 -68.78 -23.83
C GLY A 140 7.05 -69.57 -22.75
N ILE A 141 8.24 -70.11 -23.10
CA ILE A 141 9.11 -70.98 -22.28
C ILE A 141 10.00 -70.17 -21.29
N ASN A 142 9.46 -69.08 -20.74
CA ASN A 142 10.24 -67.95 -20.23
C ASN A 142 10.62 -68.07 -18.74
N THR A 143 11.56 -67.24 -18.31
CA THR A 143 11.88 -66.99 -16.89
C THR A 143 11.17 -65.72 -16.42
N CYS A 144 10.08 -65.87 -15.67
CA CYS A 144 9.44 -64.76 -14.94
C CYS A 144 8.98 -65.25 -13.56
N LEU A 145 8.60 -64.32 -12.68
CA LEU A 145 8.22 -64.65 -11.30
C LEU A 145 7.04 -65.64 -11.21
N ILE A 146 6.02 -65.48 -12.07
CA ILE A 146 4.81 -66.31 -12.04
C ILE A 146 4.76 -67.18 -13.30
N PRO A 147 5.08 -68.48 -13.20
CA PRO A 147 5.05 -69.39 -14.35
C PRO A 147 3.68 -69.37 -15.06
N GLY A 148 3.70 -69.25 -16.40
CA GLY A 148 2.49 -69.17 -17.23
C GLY A 148 1.90 -67.76 -17.39
N ARG A 149 2.52 -66.73 -16.80
CA ARG A 149 2.17 -65.31 -16.95
C ARG A 149 3.31 -64.47 -17.52
N CYS A 150 4.23 -65.10 -18.25
CA CYS A 150 5.46 -64.48 -18.71
C CYS A 150 5.32 -63.78 -20.07
N ASP A 151 4.29 -62.94 -20.21
CA ASP A 151 4.10 -62.07 -21.37
C ASP A 151 3.87 -60.61 -20.95
N THR A 152 4.06 -59.66 -21.88
CA THR A 152 4.00 -58.22 -21.60
C THR A 152 2.66 -57.77 -21.01
N GLU A 153 1.53 -58.30 -21.49
CA GLU A 153 0.20 -57.92 -20.98
C GLU A 153 -0.01 -58.41 -19.54
N LYS A 154 0.39 -59.66 -19.25
CA LYS A 154 0.30 -60.21 -17.88
C LYS A 154 1.28 -59.55 -16.93
N PHE A 155 2.47 -59.20 -17.38
CA PHE A 155 3.42 -58.45 -16.58
C PHE A 155 2.84 -57.09 -16.16
N VAL A 156 2.24 -56.33 -17.09
CA VAL A 156 1.54 -55.08 -16.76
C VAL A 156 0.43 -55.29 -15.73
N GLN A 157 -0.38 -56.34 -15.88
CA GLN A 157 -1.44 -56.67 -14.92
C GLN A 157 -0.87 -56.99 -13.52
N ASP A 158 0.24 -57.72 -13.47
CA ASP A 158 0.87 -58.15 -12.22
C ASP A 158 1.52 -56.96 -11.48
N VAL A 159 2.14 -56.02 -12.21
CA VAL A 159 2.70 -54.79 -11.63
C VAL A 159 1.60 -53.84 -11.14
N ASN A 160 0.51 -53.71 -11.88
CA ASN A 160 -0.63 -52.90 -11.43
C ASN A 160 -1.36 -53.51 -10.24
N ALA A 161 -1.34 -54.83 -10.08
CA ALA A 161 -1.88 -55.49 -8.89
C ALA A 161 -0.97 -55.32 -7.66
N SER A 162 0.34 -55.12 -7.85
CA SER A 162 1.30 -54.94 -6.75
C SER A 162 1.33 -53.51 -6.19
N GLY A 163 0.85 -52.52 -6.96
CA GLY A 163 0.84 -51.12 -6.55
C GLY A 163 2.22 -50.48 -6.49
N LEU A 164 3.09 -50.81 -7.45
CA LEU A 164 4.45 -50.26 -7.53
C LEU A 164 4.44 -48.72 -7.39
N CYS A 165 5.19 -48.23 -6.40
CA CYS A 165 5.31 -46.81 -6.05
C CYS A 165 3.98 -46.13 -5.72
N GLY A 166 3.00 -46.89 -5.22
CA GLY A 166 1.66 -46.39 -4.89
C GLY A 166 0.73 -46.26 -6.11
N PHE A 167 1.12 -46.79 -7.27
CA PHE A 167 0.40 -46.59 -8.54
C PHE A 167 -0.05 -47.90 -9.19
N ASN A 168 -1.19 -47.87 -9.88
CA ASN A 168 -1.87 -49.02 -10.50
C ASN A 168 -2.25 -48.80 -11.98
N ASP A 169 -1.61 -47.82 -12.63
CA ASP A 169 -1.85 -47.37 -14.01
C ASP A 169 -0.59 -47.48 -14.89
N TRP A 170 0.29 -48.42 -14.58
CA TRP A 170 1.47 -48.77 -15.36
C TRP A 170 1.09 -49.36 -16.71
N ARG A 171 1.90 -49.05 -17.73
CA ARG A 171 1.75 -49.54 -19.10
C ARG A 171 3.10 -49.82 -19.76
N MET A 172 3.06 -50.53 -20.89
CA MET A 172 4.21 -50.63 -21.79
C MET A 172 4.54 -49.24 -22.37
N PRO A 173 5.83 -48.86 -22.46
CA PRO A 173 6.24 -47.62 -23.11
C PRO A 173 6.14 -47.76 -24.64
N ASN A 174 5.86 -46.66 -25.33
CA ASN A 174 6.05 -46.58 -26.78
C ASN A 174 7.56 -46.42 -27.10
N ILE A 175 7.92 -46.54 -28.39
CA ILE A 175 9.33 -46.49 -28.79
C ILE A 175 10.00 -45.13 -28.50
N GLN A 176 9.27 -44.02 -28.65
CA GLN A 176 9.80 -42.68 -28.39
C GLN A 176 10.07 -42.46 -26.90
N GLU A 177 9.20 -42.98 -26.02
CA GLU A 177 9.39 -42.94 -24.57
C GLU A 177 10.64 -43.71 -24.15
N LEU A 178 10.86 -44.92 -24.68
CA LEU A 178 12.06 -45.71 -24.38
C LEU A 178 13.34 -45.05 -24.92
N ILE A 179 13.31 -44.49 -26.13
CA ILE A 179 14.42 -43.71 -26.67
C ILE A 179 14.67 -42.47 -25.80
N GLY A 180 13.62 -41.90 -25.20
CA GLY A 180 13.69 -40.76 -24.30
C GLY A 180 14.69 -40.93 -23.15
N ILE A 181 14.89 -42.16 -22.64
CA ILE A 181 15.84 -42.44 -21.55
C ILE A 181 17.22 -42.94 -22.03
N VAL A 182 17.47 -43.00 -23.35
CA VAL A 182 18.77 -43.37 -23.91
C VAL A 182 19.77 -42.23 -23.77
N HIS A 183 20.96 -42.50 -23.24
CA HIS A 183 22.08 -41.57 -23.06
C HIS A 183 23.18 -41.83 -24.10
N TYR A 184 23.27 -40.98 -25.13
CA TYR A 184 24.10 -41.22 -26.33
C TYR A 184 25.61 -40.96 -26.16
N ASP A 185 26.04 -40.33 -25.06
CA ASP A 185 27.46 -40.07 -24.76
C ASP A 185 28.17 -41.21 -24.00
N ARG A 186 27.51 -42.36 -23.79
CA ARG A 186 28.04 -43.48 -23.01
C ARG A 186 28.56 -44.61 -23.91
N THR A 187 29.75 -45.13 -23.60
CA THR A 187 30.41 -46.25 -24.30
C THR A 187 30.14 -47.64 -23.69
N GLY A 188 29.14 -47.72 -22.81
CA GLY A 188 28.61 -48.94 -22.19
C GLY A 188 27.09 -48.96 -22.29
N PHE A 189 26.37 -49.28 -21.21
CA PHE A 189 24.92 -49.11 -21.23
C PHE A 189 24.55 -47.63 -21.42
N ALA A 190 23.90 -47.33 -22.54
CA ALA A 190 23.44 -46.02 -22.97
C ALA A 190 22.22 -45.55 -22.15
N ILE A 191 22.35 -45.52 -20.84
CA ILE A 191 21.35 -45.07 -19.87
C ILE A 191 22.05 -44.58 -18.60
N ASP A 192 21.43 -43.66 -17.86
CA ASP A 192 21.94 -43.21 -16.56
C ASP A 192 21.75 -44.30 -15.49
N ASP A 193 22.82 -45.03 -15.19
CA ASP A 193 22.87 -46.15 -14.25
C ASP A 193 22.68 -45.74 -12.77
N ASN A 194 22.87 -44.47 -12.42
CA ASN A 194 22.56 -43.97 -11.07
C ASN A 194 21.05 -43.93 -10.79
N TYR A 195 20.25 -43.82 -11.85
CA TYR A 195 18.79 -43.77 -11.79
C TYR A 195 18.16 -45.06 -12.31
N PHE A 196 18.76 -45.69 -13.32
CA PHE A 196 18.28 -46.94 -13.92
C PHE A 196 19.31 -48.06 -13.77
N PRO A 197 19.63 -48.49 -12.53
CA PRO A 197 20.53 -49.61 -12.32
C PRO A 197 19.92 -50.91 -12.87
N ASN A 198 20.77 -51.91 -13.07
CA ASN A 198 20.38 -53.25 -13.52
C ASN A 198 19.63 -53.26 -14.87
N THR A 199 19.99 -52.37 -15.79
CA THR A 199 19.43 -52.35 -17.14
C THR A 199 20.00 -53.50 -17.98
N SER A 200 19.13 -54.30 -18.60
CA SER A 200 19.49 -55.37 -19.53
C SER A 200 19.83 -54.82 -20.93
N ASN A 201 20.24 -55.68 -21.87
CA ASN A 201 20.59 -55.24 -23.23
C ASN A 201 19.38 -54.67 -23.99
N VAL A 202 18.32 -55.48 -24.21
CA VAL A 202 17.23 -55.12 -25.13
C VAL A 202 15.88 -55.10 -24.41
N PHE A 203 15.09 -54.06 -24.69
CA PHE A 203 13.76 -53.87 -24.11
C PHE A 203 12.65 -53.81 -25.16
N TRP A 204 11.54 -54.49 -24.88
CA TRP A 204 10.31 -54.39 -25.67
C TRP A 204 9.65 -53.02 -25.53
N SER A 205 9.18 -52.46 -26.65
CA SER A 205 8.19 -51.38 -26.66
C SER A 205 6.78 -51.91 -26.97
N HIS A 206 5.76 -51.05 -26.85
CA HIS A 206 4.42 -51.32 -27.36
C HIS A 206 4.27 -51.00 -28.86
N SER A 207 5.26 -50.39 -29.51
CA SER A 207 5.13 -49.88 -30.87
C SER A 207 5.31 -50.99 -31.92
N PRO A 208 4.27 -51.32 -32.72
CA PRO A 208 4.40 -52.29 -33.81
C PRO A 208 5.18 -51.72 -34.99
N SER A 209 5.80 -52.59 -35.79
CA SER A 209 6.42 -52.23 -37.07
C SER A 209 5.35 -52.06 -38.15
N VAL A 210 5.55 -51.06 -39.02
CA VAL A 210 4.70 -50.80 -40.19
C VAL A 210 4.92 -51.75 -41.34
N ASN A 211 6.16 -52.21 -41.51
CA ASN A 211 6.56 -52.98 -42.70
C ASN A 211 6.31 -54.48 -42.53
N GLU A 212 6.18 -54.94 -41.28
CA GLU A 212 6.09 -56.34 -40.91
C GLU A 212 5.12 -56.49 -39.75
N SER A 213 3.98 -57.15 -40.00
CA SER A 213 2.90 -57.30 -39.03
C SER A 213 3.26 -58.12 -37.80
N ASP A 214 4.39 -58.84 -37.83
CA ASP A 214 4.91 -59.67 -36.75
C ASP A 214 6.17 -59.11 -36.09
N SER A 215 6.53 -57.85 -36.37
CA SER A 215 7.72 -57.19 -35.84
C SER A 215 7.35 -56.06 -34.87
N ILE A 216 8.07 -55.96 -33.76
CA ILE A 216 7.89 -54.93 -32.72
C ILE A 216 9.17 -54.14 -32.56
N TRP A 217 9.04 -52.85 -32.30
CA TRP A 217 10.17 -51.98 -31.99
C TRP A 217 10.78 -52.31 -30.63
N VAL A 218 12.11 -52.34 -30.60
CA VAL A 218 12.92 -52.53 -29.40
C VAL A 218 13.98 -51.43 -29.29
N VAL A 219 14.41 -51.18 -28.06
CA VAL A 219 15.60 -50.36 -27.76
C VAL A 219 16.69 -51.24 -27.19
N GLY A 220 17.86 -51.19 -27.82
CA GLY A 220 19.10 -51.76 -27.30
C GLY A 220 19.84 -50.70 -26.50
N PHE A 221 19.91 -50.88 -25.17
CA PHE A 221 20.66 -50.00 -24.29
C PHE A 221 22.15 -50.33 -24.27
N ASP A 222 22.63 -51.40 -24.92
CA ASP A 222 24.06 -51.69 -25.05
C ASP A 222 24.83 -50.63 -25.86
N ILE A 223 24.17 -50.03 -26.85
CA ILE A 223 24.74 -48.96 -27.68
C ILE A 223 23.75 -47.82 -27.97
N GLY A 224 22.54 -47.85 -27.40
CA GLY A 224 21.52 -46.81 -27.56
C GLY A 224 20.78 -46.82 -28.91
N ASN A 225 20.71 -47.97 -29.58
CA ASN A 225 20.04 -48.11 -30.88
C ASN A 225 18.56 -48.53 -30.74
N ALA A 226 17.78 -48.29 -31.80
CA ALA A 226 16.41 -48.78 -31.92
C ALA A 226 16.21 -49.52 -33.24
N TYR A 227 15.56 -50.68 -33.20
CA TYR A 227 15.33 -51.55 -34.34
C TYR A 227 14.08 -52.41 -34.11
N THR A 228 13.72 -53.27 -35.06
CA THR A 228 12.57 -54.17 -34.93
C THR A 228 13.00 -55.62 -34.81
N LEU A 229 12.27 -56.40 -34.02
CA LEU A 229 12.43 -57.85 -33.89
C LEU A 229 11.10 -58.56 -34.11
N HIS A 230 11.13 -59.71 -34.79
CA HIS A 230 9.96 -60.56 -34.94
C HIS A 230 9.61 -61.21 -33.60
N TRP A 231 8.36 -61.10 -33.17
CA TRP A 231 7.93 -61.75 -31.94
C TRP A 231 7.71 -63.27 -32.10
N ASN A 232 7.70 -63.80 -33.34
CA ASN A 232 7.32 -65.18 -33.67
C ASN A 232 8.45 -66.12 -34.14
N THR A 233 9.67 -65.63 -34.46
CA THR A 233 10.76 -66.46 -34.98
C THR A 233 11.80 -66.79 -33.92
N ASP A 234 11.70 -67.99 -33.31
CA ASP A 234 12.55 -68.56 -32.24
C ASP A 234 12.22 -68.10 -30.80
N LEU A 235 11.53 -69.00 -30.07
CA LEU A 235 10.99 -68.80 -28.73
C LEU A 235 12.05 -68.65 -27.63
N SER A 236 13.30 -69.08 -27.88
CA SER A 236 14.40 -68.95 -26.92
C SER A 236 15.20 -67.66 -27.09
N ALA A 237 15.07 -67.01 -28.26
CA ALA A 237 15.81 -65.80 -28.62
C ALA A 237 14.99 -64.50 -28.43
N ASN A 238 13.65 -64.58 -28.34
CA ASN A 238 12.76 -63.40 -28.34
C ASN A 238 12.00 -63.17 -27.03
N SER A 239 12.53 -63.66 -25.91
CA SER A 239 12.08 -63.22 -24.59
C SER A 239 13.02 -62.13 -24.12
N LEU A 240 12.50 -60.90 -24.04
CA LEU A 240 13.30 -59.72 -23.74
C LEU A 240 12.87 -59.10 -22.42
N SER A 241 13.70 -58.18 -21.94
CA SER A 241 13.38 -57.38 -20.76
C SER A 241 12.25 -56.39 -21.08
N VAL A 242 11.50 -56.03 -20.04
CA VAL A 242 10.39 -55.07 -20.14
C VAL A 242 10.57 -54.05 -19.03
N ARG A 243 10.41 -52.75 -19.31
CA ARG A 243 10.38 -51.69 -18.30
C ARG A 243 9.08 -50.92 -18.47
N LEU A 244 8.27 -50.85 -17.42
CA LEU A 244 6.99 -50.15 -17.49
C LEU A 244 7.16 -48.64 -17.24
N VAL A 245 6.22 -47.89 -17.79
CA VAL A 245 6.11 -46.44 -17.62
C VAL A 245 4.67 -46.10 -17.22
N ARG A 246 4.48 -44.96 -16.58
CA ARG A 246 3.17 -44.35 -16.34
C ARG A 246 3.20 -42.84 -16.59
N GLY A 247 2.01 -42.27 -16.81
CA GLY A 247 1.82 -40.88 -17.20
C GLY A 247 1.23 -40.76 -18.61
N ASP A 248 0.68 -39.59 -18.90
CA ASP A 248 0.12 -39.27 -20.21
C ASP A 248 1.26 -39.13 -21.23
N SER A 249 1.19 -39.90 -22.33
CA SER A 249 2.06 -39.66 -23.48
C SER A 249 1.69 -38.32 -24.10
N SER A 250 2.63 -37.40 -24.26
CA SER A 250 2.37 -36.12 -24.92
C SER A 250 1.82 -36.38 -26.33
N ASN A 251 0.62 -35.88 -26.65
CA ASN A 251 0.15 -35.92 -28.04
C ASN A 251 0.98 -34.92 -28.84
N ASP A 252 1.69 -35.42 -29.85
CA ASP A 252 2.43 -34.58 -30.79
C ASP A 252 1.43 -33.83 -31.67
N ASN A 253 1.23 -32.53 -31.40
CA ASN A 253 0.48 -31.67 -32.30
C ASN A 253 1.46 -30.80 -33.10
N LEU A 254 1.35 -30.93 -34.42
CA LEU A 254 2.07 -30.11 -35.38
C LEU A 254 1.20 -28.94 -35.85
N ILE A 255 1.79 -27.75 -35.93
CA ILE A 255 1.17 -26.52 -36.41
C ILE A 255 1.95 -26.02 -37.63
N ASP A 256 1.32 -25.99 -38.79
CA ASP A 256 1.88 -25.36 -40.00
C ASP A 256 1.56 -23.86 -39.99
N HIS A 257 2.59 -23.02 -40.07
CA HIS A 257 2.44 -21.56 -40.05
C HIS A 257 2.20 -20.96 -41.44
N GLY A 258 2.27 -21.77 -42.51
CA GLY A 258 2.06 -21.32 -43.88
C GLY A 258 3.21 -20.48 -44.46
N ASP A 259 4.29 -20.26 -43.72
CA ASP A 259 5.50 -19.53 -44.12
C ASP A 259 6.69 -20.44 -44.47
N GLY A 260 6.46 -21.76 -44.48
CA GLY A 260 7.49 -22.78 -44.68
C GLY A 260 8.04 -23.36 -43.38
N THR A 261 7.48 -23.03 -42.22
CA THR A 261 7.83 -23.59 -40.91
C THR A 261 6.67 -24.39 -40.28
N VAL A 262 7.02 -25.39 -39.47
CA VAL A 262 6.08 -26.24 -38.72
C VAL A 262 6.50 -26.30 -37.26
N THR A 263 5.64 -25.92 -36.32
CA THR A 263 5.91 -26.05 -34.88
C THR A 263 5.38 -27.36 -34.33
N GLN A 264 6.24 -28.07 -33.61
CA GLN A 264 5.93 -29.22 -32.78
C GLN A 264 5.66 -28.74 -31.35
N THR A 265 4.39 -28.79 -30.93
CA THR A 265 3.92 -28.10 -29.72
C THR A 265 4.38 -28.73 -28.41
N ASN A 266 4.58 -30.05 -28.37
CA ASN A 266 4.99 -30.78 -27.17
C ASN A 266 6.48 -30.58 -26.85
N SER A 267 7.33 -30.44 -27.87
CA SER A 267 8.77 -30.15 -27.70
C SER A 267 9.08 -28.66 -27.72
N GLY A 268 8.20 -27.83 -28.26
CA GLY A 268 8.48 -26.42 -28.53
C GLY A 268 9.47 -26.21 -29.67
N LEU A 269 9.75 -27.24 -30.48
CA LEU A 269 10.63 -27.13 -31.66
C LEU A 269 9.88 -26.58 -32.86
N MET A 270 10.58 -25.81 -33.69
CA MET A 270 10.10 -25.34 -34.99
C MET A 270 10.99 -25.91 -36.08
N TRP A 271 10.37 -26.56 -37.04
CA TRP A 271 10.99 -27.32 -38.10
C TRP A 271 10.85 -26.59 -39.43
N ALA A 272 11.89 -26.71 -40.27
CA ALA A 272 11.74 -26.41 -41.68
C ALA A 272 10.75 -27.41 -42.28
N LYS A 273 9.72 -26.91 -42.98
CA LYS A 273 8.70 -27.75 -43.61
C LYS A 273 9.28 -28.64 -44.70
N CYS A 274 10.22 -28.12 -45.47
CA CYS A 274 10.87 -28.84 -46.56
C CYS A 274 12.27 -29.32 -46.17
N SER A 275 12.72 -30.42 -46.78
CA SER A 275 14.13 -30.81 -46.70
C SER A 275 15.00 -29.78 -47.42
N GLU A 276 16.24 -29.59 -46.96
CA GLU A 276 17.15 -28.61 -47.56
C GLU A 276 17.28 -28.84 -49.08
N GLY A 277 17.13 -27.76 -49.87
CA GLY A 277 17.13 -27.79 -51.34
C GLY A 277 15.76 -27.92 -52.01
N GLN A 278 14.70 -28.30 -51.28
CA GLN A 278 13.32 -28.21 -51.75
C GLN A 278 12.70 -26.84 -51.40
N THR A 279 11.72 -26.40 -52.19
CA THR A 279 11.01 -25.13 -51.97
C THR A 279 9.50 -25.28 -52.24
N SER A 280 8.70 -24.25 -51.96
CA SER A 280 7.21 -24.21 -52.03
C SER A 280 6.46 -24.80 -50.83
N ALA A 281 5.17 -24.47 -50.70
CA ALA A 281 4.28 -24.94 -49.62
C ALA A 281 4.10 -26.46 -49.56
N ILE A 282 4.42 -27.17 -50.65
CA ILE A 282 4.35 -28.63 -50.77
C ILE A 282 5.73 -29.28 -51.05
N CYS A 283 6.83 -28.54 -50.88
CA CYS A 283 8.20 -29.07 -50.97
C CYS A 283 8.56 -29.74 -52.30
N LEU A 284 8.21 -29.10 -53.42
CA LEU A 284 8.65 -29.51 -54.75
C LEU A 284 10.16 -29.22 -54.97
N GLY A 285 10.76 -29.99 -55.87
CA GLY A 285 12.19 -29.91 -56.22
C GLY A 285 12.99 -31.10 -55.69
N THR A 286 14.31 -31.03 -55.84
CA THR A 286 15.24 -32.08 -55.43
C THR A 286 15.86 -31.70 -54.09
N ALA A 287 15.67 -32.51 -53.05
CA ALA A 287 16.38 -32.35 -51.80
C ALA A 287 17.90 -32.50 -52.03
N THR A 288 18.70 -31.69 -51.35
CA THR A 288 20.16 -31.68 -51.51
C THR A 288 20.80 -32.59 -50.46
N SER A 289 21.66 -33.51 -50.89
CA SER A 289 22.48 -34.34 -50.00
C SER A 289 23.83 -33.66 -49.74
N MET A 290 24.30 -33.67 -48.49
CA MET A 290 25.52 -32.99 -48.06
C MET A 290 26.34 -33.86 -47.10
N SER A 291 27.67 -33.65 -47.04
CA SER A 291 28.51 -34.21 -45.96
C SER A 291 28.12 -33.60 -44.62
N TRP A 292 28.47 -34.24 -43.51
CA TRP A 292 28.05 -33.81 -42.17
C TRP A 292 28.49 -32.37 -41.84
N ASN A 293 29.75 -32.03 -42.09
CA ASN A 293 30.25 -30.65 -41.89
C ASN A 293 29.54 -29.62 -42.79
N THR A 294 29.25 -30.00 -44.04
CA THR A 294 28.54 -29.13 -44.99
C THR A 294 27.10 -28.91 -44.56
N ALA A 295 26.43 -29.93 -44.00
CA ALA A 295 25.09 -29.85 -43.45
C ALA A 295 25.04 -28.87 -42.26
N LEU A 296 25.95 -29.03 -41.29
CA LEU A 296 26.08 -28.13 -40.13
C LEU A 296 26.29 -26.66 -40.58
N ALA A 297 27.19 -26.43 -41.54
CA ALA A 297 27.46 -25.11 -42.08
C ALA A 297 26.34 -24.54 -42.98
N ALA A 298 25.53 -25.39 -43.62
CA ALA A 298 24.39 -24.97 -44.43
C ALA A 298 23.25 -24.44 -43.54
N ALA A 299 23.00 -25.10 -42.41
CA ALA A 299 21.99 -24.67 -41.44
C ALA A 299 22.19 -23.22 -40.98
N GLN A 300 23.46 -22.81 -40.73
CA GLN A 300 23.83 -21.45 -40.31
C GLN A 300 23.43 -20.35 -41.29
N ARG A 301 23.29 -20.70 -42.57
CA ARG A 301 23.02 -19.76 -43.65
C ARG A 301 21.53 -19.62 -43.95
N SER A 302 20.69 -20.45 -43.33
CA SER A 302 19.25 -20.40 -43.54
C SER A 302 18.65 -19.16 -42.90
N THR A 303 17.74 -18.53 -43.64
CA THR A 303 16.93 -17.37 -43.22
C THR A 303 15.43 -17.70 -43.28
N LEU A 304 15.09 -19.00 -43.36
CA LEU A 304 13.73 -19.50 -43.55
C LEU A 304 12.79 -18.95 -42.45
N GLY A 305 11.59 -18.53 -42.83
CA GLY A 305 10.62 -17.93 -41.90
C GLY A 305 11.08 -16.59 -41.28
N GLY A 306 12.14 -15.96 -41.80
CA GLY A 306 12.74 -14.76 -41.20
C GLY A 306 13.66 -15.06 -40.01
N HIS A 307 14.07 -16.31 -39.84
CA HIS A 307 14.84 -16.81 -38.70
C HIS A 307 16.26 -17.19 -39.08
N THR A 308 17.25 -16.90 -38.22
CA THR A 308 18.70 -17.06 -38.50
C THR A 308 19.42 -18.05 -37.57
N ASP A 309 18.69 -18.64 -36.65
CA ASP A 309 19.14 -19.56 -35.60
C ASP A 309 18.89 -21.04 -35.95
N TRP A 310 18.70 -21.35 -37.23
CA TRP A 310 18.52 -22.72 -37.72
C TRP A 310 19.75 -23.61 -37.47
N ARG A 311 19.51 -24.87 -37.13
CA ARG A 311 20.54 -25.89 -36.89
C ARG A 311 20.09 -27.25 -37.43
N VAL A 312 21.04 -28.20 -37.51
CA VAL A 312 20.73 -29.61 -37.72
C VAL A 312 20.21 -30.18 -36.39
N PRO A 313 19.14 -30.99 -36.38
CA PRO A 313 18.54 -31.54 -35.17
C PRO A 313 19.45 -32.56 -34.49
N SER A 314 19.32 -32.73 -33.18
CA SER A 314 19.88 -33.88 -32.46
C SER A 314 19.19 -35.18 -32.84
N ILE A 315 19.76 -36.32 -32.45
CA ILE A 315 19.16 -37.63 -32.74
C ILE A 315 17.76 -37.77 -32.15
N LYS A 316 17.54 -37.31 -30.91
CA LYS A 316 16.22 -37.37 -30.26
C LYS A 316 15.22 -36.40 -30.88
N GLU A 317 15.65 -35.20 -31.25
CA GLU A 317 14.81 -34.25 -31.94
C GLU A 317 14.32 -34.81 -33.28
N LEU A 318 15.23 -35.35 -34.11
CA LEU A 318 14.84 -35.87 -35.42
C LEU A 318 13.99 -37.14 -35.30
N GLN A 319 14.27 -38.00 -34.33
CA GLN A 319 13.45 -39.18 -34.03
C GLN A 319 12.04 -38.83 -33.55
N SER A 320 11.84 -37.67 -32.93
CA SER A 320 10.51 -37.23 -32.51
C SER A 320 9.55 -37.05 -33.69
N LEU A 321 10.07 -36.76 -34.90
CA LEU A 321 9.27 -36.67 -36.13
C LEU A 321 8.92 -38.03 -36.75
N VAL A 322 9.53 -39.13 -36.27
CA VAL A 322 9.26 -40.46 -36.81
C VAL A 322 7.85 -40.88 -36.42
N ALA A 323 6.99 -41.01 -37.42
CA ALA A 323 5.64 -41.50 -37.25
C ALA A 323 5.60 -42.99 -37.59
N THR A 324 5.63 -43.83 -36.55
CA THR A 324 5.80 -45.30 -36.62
C THR A 324 4.69 -46.06 -37.33
N HIS A 325 3.60 -45.37 -37.70
CA HIS A 325 2.49 -45.89 -38.50
C HIS A 325 2.60 -45.60 -40.00
N TYR A 326 3.67 -44.91 -40.44
CA TYR A 326 3.96 -44.68 -41.86
C TYR A 326 5.30 -45.30 -42.27
N SER A 327 5.43 -45.63 -43.56
CA SER A 327 6.67 -46.13 -44.16
C SER A 327 6.87 -45.47 -45.53
N ALA A 328 8.11 -45.16 -45.88
CA ALA A 328 8.49 -44.58 -47.18
C ALA A 328 7.71 -43.29 -47.60
N PRO A 329 7.72 -42.20 -46.81
CA PRO A 329 8.51 -41.99 -45.60
C PRO A 329 7.73 -42.16 -44.27
N ALA A 330 8.43 -42.56 -43.21
CA ALA A 330 7.97 -42.71 -41.83
C ALA A 330 7.87 -41.37 -41.08
N ILE A 331 7.10 -40.44 -41.64
CA ILE A 331 6.85 -39.08 -41.13
C ILE A 331 5.47 -38.63 -41.58
N ASP A 332 4.81 -37.73 -40.83
CA ASP A 332 3.52 -37.20 -41.24
C ASP A 332 3.65 -36.31 -42.49
N ALA A 333 3.29 -36.88 -43.65
CA ALA A 333 3.39 -36.22 -44.95
C ALA A 333 2.41 -35.03 -45.12
N ALA A 334 1.41 -34.88 -44.24
CA ALA A 334 0.54 -33.71 -44.26
C ALA A 334 1.31 -32.44 -43.87
N TYR A 335 2.25 -32.57 -42.92
CA TYR A 335 3.09 -31.48 -42.44
C TYR A 335 4.45 -31.44 -43.13
N PHE A 336 5.01 -32.60 -43.49
CA PHE A 336 6.33 -32.73 -44.12
C PHE A 336 6.24 -33.38 -45.51
N PRO A 337 5.59 -32.72 -46.49
CA PRO A 337 5.34 -33.30 -47.80
C PRO A 337 6.64 -33.53 -48.58
N ASN A 338 6.63 -34.54 -49.46
CA ASN A 338 7.76 -34.88 -50.34
C ASN A 338 9.10 -35.11 -49.62
N THR A 339 9.08 -35.53 -48.35
CA THR A 339 10.27 -35.96 -47.61
C THR A 339 10.88 -37.21 -48.27
N PRO A 340 12.16 -37.20 -48.68
CA PRO A 340 12.86 -38.40 -49.12
C PRO A 340 12.81 -39.52 -48.07
N GLY A 341 12.41 -40.74 -48.47
CA GLY A 341 12.53 -41.95 -47.64
C GLY A 341 13.97 -42.45 -47.57
N ALA A 342 14.90 -41.63 -47.06
CA ALA A 342 16.33 -41.86 -47.05
C ALA A 342 16.96 -41.40 -45.72
N PHE A 343 18.30 -41.43 -45.62
CA PHE A 343 19.02 -41.00 -44.43
C PHE A 343 19.08 -39.47 -44.29
N PHE A 344 18.83 -39.00 -43.07
CA PHE A 344 18.92 -37.61 -42.68
C PHE A 344 19.94 -37.43 -41.56
N TRP A 345 20.85 -36.47 -41.72
CA TRP A 345 21.86 -36.14 -40.72
C TRP A 345 21.25 -35.59 -39.44
N THR A 346 21.84 -35.99 -38.31
CA THR A 346 21.65 -35.30 -37.02
C THR A 346 22.95 -34.59 -36.62
N SER A 347 22.87 -33.71 -35.63
CA SER A 347 24.02 -33.01 -35.05
C SER A 347 24.79 -33.86 -34.03
N SER A 348 24.30 -35.07 -33.72
CA SER A 348 24.82 -35.95 -32.67
C SER A 348 25.99 -36.81 -33.18
N PRO A 349 27.21 -36.68 -32.63
CA PRO A 349 28.31 -37.59 -32.95
C PRO A 349 28.05 -39.02 -32.45
N TYR A 350 28.68 -40.01 -33.08
CA TYR A 350 28.58 -41.40 -32.67
C TYR A 350 29.75 -41.77 -31.73
N THR A 351 29.44 -42.07 -30.47
CA THR A 351 30.48 -42.26 -29.43
C THR A 351 31.43 -43.45 -29.73
N PHE A 352 30.93 -44.54 -30.35
CA PHE A 352 31.75 -45.74 -30.60
C PHE A 352 32.74 -45.61 -31.77
N TYR A 353 32.48 -44.74 -32.75
CA TYR A 353 33.39 -44.50 -33.88
C TYR A 353 33.53 -43.00 -34.14
N SER A 354 34.72 -42.48 -33.88
CA SER A 354 35.02 -41.04 -33.92
C SER A 354 34.92 -40.38 -35.30
N ASN A 355 34.76 -41.15 -36.37
CA ASN A 355 34.54 -40.66 -37.73
C ASN A 355 33.10 -40.82 -38.21
N ARG A 356 32.15 -41.09 -37.30
CA ARG A 356 30.73 -41.28 -37.60
C ARG A 356 29.83 -40.31 -36.83
N ALA A 357 28.65 -40.05 -37.38
CA ALA A 357 27.58 -39.30 -36.73
C ALA A 357 26.25 -40.07 -36.88
N TRP A 358 25.29 -39.77 -36.01
CA TRP A 358 23.96 -40.37 -36.03
C TRP A 358 23.11 -39.80 -37.18
N LEU A 359 22.19 -40.62 -37.67
CA LEU A 359 21.20 -40.32 -38.70
C LEU A 359 19.87 -40.97 -38.35
N VAL A 360 18.78 -40.42 -38.90
CA VAL A 360 17.47 -41.10 -38.95
C VAL A 360 17.16 -41.44 -40.41
N GLN A 361 16.81 -42.70 -40.67
CA GLN A 361 16.34 -43.14 -41.98
C GLN A 361 14.82 -43.02 -42.05
N PHE A 362 14.30 -42.08 -42.84
CA PHE A 362 12.85 -41.91 -42.99
C PHE A 362 12.19 -42.98 -43.86
N GLU A 363 12.88 -43.98 -44.41
CA GLU A 363 12.21 -45.12 -45.04
C GLU A 363 11.37 -45.91 -44.02
N THR A 364 11.92 -46.09 -42.82
CA THR A 364 11.36 -46.95 -41.77
C THR A 364 11.37 -46.31 -40.38
N GLY A 365 12.10 -45.21 -40.18
CA GLY A 365 12.25 -44.52 -38.90
C GLY A 365 13.49 -44.92 -38.09
N TYR A 366 14.38 -45.79 -38.62
CA TYR A 366 15.52 -46.31 -37.85
C TYR A 366 16.60 -45.25 -37.58
N PRO A 367 17.11 -45.13 -36.34
CA PRO A 367 18.38 -44.47 -36.07
C PRO A 367 19.56 -45.36 -36.49
N THR A 368 20.57 -44.78 -37.11
CA THR A 368 21.82 -45.47 -37.50
C THR A 368 23.00 -44.51 -37.55
N SER A 369 24.22 -45.00 -37.80
CA SER A 369 25.42 -44.16 -37.95
C SER A 369 26.19 -44.45 -39.24
N LEU A 370 26.66 -43.39 -39.89
CA LEU A 370 27.47 -43.45 -41.12
C LEU A 370 28.71 -42.55 -41.00
N PHE A 371 29.65 -42.71 -41.93
CA PHE A 371 30.86 -41.88 -42.00
C PHE A 371 30.51 -40.41 -42.32
N ARG A 372 31.16 -39.47 -41.63
CA ARG A 372 30.87 -38.02 -41.73
C ARG A 372 31.11 -37.42 -43.12
N ASP A 373 31.91 -38.08 -43.96
CA ASP A 373 32.19 -37.73 -45.35
C ASP A 373 31.10 -38.16 -46.35
N SER A 374 30.19 -39.04 -45.91
CA SER A 374 29.06 -39.49 -46.73
C SER A 374 28.05 -38.37 -46.95
N VAL A 375 27.37 -38.36 -48.10
CA VAL A 375 26.36 -37.33 -48.41
C VAL A 375 24.95 -37.82 -48.06
N ASN A 376 24.26 -37.12 -47.17
CA ASN A 376 22.88 -37.46 -46.74
C ASN A 376 22.02 -36.19 -46.65
N TYR A 377 20.70 -36.36 -46.51
CA TYR A 377 19.75 -35.24 -46.50
C TYR A 377 19.73 -34.52 -45.15
N VAL A 378 19.14 -33.31 -45.13
CA VAL A 378 19.08 -32.45 -43.95
C VAL A 378 17.69 -31.84 -43.83
N ARG A 379 17.18 -31.79 -42.60
CA ARG A 379 16.01 -30.98 -42.22
C ARG A 379 16.44 -30.09 -41.08
N LEU A 380 16.12 -28.81 -41.17
CA LEU A 380 16.52 -27.84 -40.15
C LEU A 380 15.49 -27.75 -39.04
N VAL A 381 15.98 -27.44 -37.85
CA VAL A 381 15.18 -27.17 -36.65
C VAL A 381 15.71 -25.92 -35.96
N ARG A 382 14.84 -25.27 -35.19
CA ARG A 382 15.14 -24.19 -34.23
C ARG A 382 14.15 -24.30 -33.06
N ASN A 383 14.34 -23.48 -32.03
CA ASN A 383 13.37 -23.38 -30.94
C ASN A 383 12.24 -22.41 -31.34
N SER A 384 10.96 -22.75 -31.08
CA SER A 384 9.77 -22.06 -31.64
C SER A 384 9.39 -20.72 -30.97
N GLN A 385 10.10 -20.36 -29.91
CA GLN A 385 10.19 -19.02 -29.34
C GLN A 385 11.68 -18.77 -29.10
N SER A 386 12.13 -17.53 -28.90
CA SER A 386 13.50 -17.25 -28.45
C SER A 386 13.74 -17.87 -27.06
N PHE A 387 13.97 -19.18 -27.06
CA PHE A 387 14.68 -19.93 -26.07
C PHE A 387 16.06 -20.19 -26.68
N GLU A 388 16.92 -19.17 -26.65
CA GLU A 388 18.25 -19.47 -26.14
C GLU A 388 18.02 -20.14 -24.78
N PRO A 389 18.82 -21.13 -24.35
CA PRO A 389 19.16 -21.18 -22.96
C PRO A 389 19.88 -19.87 -22.64
N THR A 390 19.10 -18.81 -22.47
CA THR A 390 19.39 -17.93 -21.37
C THR A 390 19.30 -18.87 -20.20
N VAL A 391 20.44 -19.41 -19.79
CA VAL A 391 20.59 -19.95 -18.46
C VAL A 391 20.07 -18.86 -17.57
N SER A 392 18.84 -19.02 -17.14
CA SER A 392 18.15 -17.91 -16.54
C SER A 392 18.34 -18.16 -15.08
N PHE A 393 19.42 -17.62 -14.52
CA PHE A 393 19.63 -17.84 -13.11
C PHE A 393 18.55 -17.09 -12.34
N PRO A 394 17.92 -17.76 -11.35
CA PRO A 394 16.96 -17.08 -10.50
C PRO A 394 17.70 -15.93 -9.85
N PHE A 395 17.18 -14.73 -10.07
CA PHE A 395 17.60 -13.53 -9.40
C PHE A 395 16.51 -13.18 -8.42
N SER A 396 16.83 -13.22 -7.14
CA SER A 396 15.96 -12.69 -6.11
C SER A 396 16.57 -11.40 -5.59
N LEU A 397 15.78 -10.34 -5.59
CA LEU A 397 16.09 -9.10 -4.91
C LEU A 397 15.12 -8.96 -3.74
N THR A 398 15.66 -9.07 -2.54
CA THR A 398 14.91 -8.80 -1.31
C THR A 398 15.12 -7.34 -0.91
N LEU A 399 14.04 -6.59 -0.75
CA LEU A 399 14.08 -5.25 -0.16
C LEU A 399 13.85 -5.40 1.34
N ASN A 400 14.89 -5.12 2.13
CA ASN A 400 14.79 -5.09 3.59
C ASN A 400 14.68 -3.63 4.01
N GLY A 401 13.45 -3.14 4.17
CA GLY A 401 13.13 -1.73 4.43
C GLY A 401 12.49 -1.01 3.23
N GLY A 402 12.12 0.26 3.41
CA GLY A 402 11.53 1.13 2.40
C GLY A 402 12.54 1.63 1.37
N GLY A 403 12.56 1.03 0.21
CA GLY A 403 13.35 1.47 -0.93
C GLY A 403 12.80 0.91 -2.21
N SER A 404 13.40 1.34 -3.32
CA SER A 404 13.27 0.72 -4.63
C SER A 404 14.66 0.46 -5.18
N VAL A 405 14.74 -0.40 -6.19
CA VAL A 405 15.99 -0.68 -6.89
C VAL A 405 15.69 -0.68 -8.37
N ASN A 406 16.41 0.17 -9.10
CA ASN A 406 16.38 0.18 -10.55
C ASN A 406 17.39 -0.83 -11.06
N SER A 407 16.92 -1.80 -11.85
CA SER A 407 17.74 -2.79 -12.53
C SER A 407 17.81 -2.49 -14.03
N SER A 408 19.01 -2.47 -14.59
CA SER A 408 19.22 -2.34 -16.04
C SER A 408 20.18 -3.43 -16.54
N PRO A 409 19.76 -4.28 -17.51
CA PRO A 409 18.39 -4.43 -18.03
C PRO A 409 17.40 -4.93 -16.95
N SER A 410 16.09 -4.69 -17.11
CA SER A 410 15.03 -5.25 -16.23
C SER A 410 14.59 -6.62 -16.77
N ALA A 411 14.41 -7.60 -15.89
CA ALA A 411 13.99 -8.97 -16.26
C ALA A 411 12.50 -9.05 -16.65
N ASP A 412 11.70 -8.02 -16.35
CA ASP A 412 10.24 -8.10 -16.26
C ASP A 412 9.52 -6.79 -16.66
N ASN A 413 10.19 -5.86 -17.35
CA ASN A 413 9.67 -4.57 -17.84
C ASN A 413 9.11 -3.63 -16.74
N ASN A 414 9.36 -3.91 -15.46
CA ASN A 414 8.89 -3.09 -14.34
C ASN A 414 10.05 -2.66 -13.43
N GLU A 415 9.91 -1.47 -12.86
CA GLU A 415 10.65 -1.05 -11.67
C GLU A 415 10.22 -1.92 -10.48
N CYS A 416 11.18 -2.36 -9.67
CA CYS A 416 10.92 -3.22 -8.54
C CYS A 416 10.20 -2.49 -7.40
N ILE A 417 8.87 -2.52 -7.40
CA ILE A 417 7.99 -1.91 -6.39
C ILE A 417 7.40 -3.03 -5.51
N GLY A 418 8.09 -3.41 -4.42
CA GLY A 418 7.61 -4.45 -3.49
C GLY A 418 8.71 -5.11 -2.64
N VAL A 419 8.34 -5.91 -1.61
CA VAL A 419 9.27 -6.48 -0.61
C VAL A 419 10.22 -7.55 -1.19
N VAL A 420 9.78 -8.29 -2.20
CA VAL A 420 10.61 -9.27 -2.92
C VAL A 420 10.31 -9.15 -4.41
N CYS A 421 11.34 -8.85 -5.18
CA CYS A 421 11.35 -8.98 -6.62
C CYS A 421 12.04 -10.28 -7.01
N SER A 422 11.43 -11.03 -7.91
CA SER A 422 12.03 -12.25 -8.44
C SER A 422 11.85 -12.28 -9.95
N GLY A 423 12.95 -12.54 -10.64
CA GLY A 423 12.97 -12.71 -12.08
C GLY A 423 14.10 -13.64 -12.47
N THR A 424 14.36 -13.73 -13.76
CA THR A 424 15.42 -14.59 -14.27
C THR A 424 16.23 -13.81 -15.31
N TYR A 425 17.56 -13.81 -15.16
CA TYR A 425 18.48 -13.20 -16.14
C TYR A 425 19.32 -14.28 -16.81
N SER A 426 19.54 -14.12 -18.11
CA SER A 426 20.45 -14.96 -18.89
C SER A 426 21.86 -14.99 -18.29
N ALA A 427 22.56 -16.13 -18.36
CA ALA A 427 23.94 -16.24 -17.93
C ALA A 427 24.80 -15.23 -18.69
N GLY A 428 25.76 -14.62 -18.00
CA GLY A 428 26.59 -13.55 -18.56
C GLY A 428 25.91 -12.19 -18.63
N THR A 429 24.62 -12.07 -18.25
CA THR A 429 23.94 -10.76 -18.23
C THR A 429 24.61 -9.87 -17.18
N LEU A 430 25.12 -8.72 -17.63
CA LEU A 430 25.63 -7.68 -16.76
C LEU A 430 24.44 -6.84 -16.24
N VAL A 431 24.05 -7.09 -15.00
CA VAL A 431 22.96 -6.38 -14.32
C VAL A 431 23.55 -5.25 -13.48
N SER A 432 23.11 -4.02 -13.74
CA SER A 432 23.38 -2.87 -12.89
C SER A 432 22.18 -2.59 -12.00
N LEU A 433 22.39 -2.66 -10.69
CA LEU A 433 21.41 -2.35 -9.65
C LEU A 433 21.78 -1.02 -9.00
N THR A 434 20.84 -0.08 -9.03
CA THR A 434 20.95 1.19 -8.33
C THR A 434 19.83 1.26 -7.30
N ALA A 435 20.20 1.24 -6.02
CA ALA A 435 19.24 1.45 -4.93
C ALA A 435 18.80 2.91 -4.91
N GLN A 436 17.49 3.12 -4.89
CA GLN A 436 16.86 4.39 -4.60
C GLN A 436 16.10 4.23 -3.29
N PRO A 437 16.64 4.75 -2.17
CA PRO A 437 15.88 4.78 -0.93
C PRO A 437 14.53 5.46 -1.15
N ASN A 438 13.47 4.86 -0.60
CA ASN A 438 12.21 5.57 -0.48
C ASN A 438 12.46 6.70 0.50
N ASN A 439 11.58 7.68 0.47
CA ASN A 439 11.78 8.79 1.34
C ASN A 439 11.58 8.43 2.81
N GLY A 440 12.42 8.98 3.69
CA GLY A 440 12.55 8.54 5.09
C GLY A 440 13.38 7.27 5.28
N TRP A 441 14.08 6.78 4.25
CA TRP A 441 14.96 5.61 4.31
C TRP A 441 16.34 5.93 3.74
N GLN A 442 17.36 5.25 4.25
CA GLN A 442 18.71 5.30 3.69
C GLN A 442 19.12 3.92 3.26
N PHE A 443 19.86 3.86 2.16
CA PHE A 443 20.48 2.64 1.71
C PHE A 443 21.70 2.35 2.59
N LEU A 444 21.60 1.36 3.47
CA LEU A 444 22.72 0.92 4.31
C LEU A 444 23.78 0.16 3.51
N GLY A 445 23.37 -0.45 2.41
CA GLY A 445 24.24 -1.20 1.54
C GLY A 445 23.62 -2.50 1.05
N TRP A 446 24.31 -3.09 0.09
CA TRP A 446 23.90 -4.36 -0.47
C TRP A 446 24.33 -5.52 0.43
N GLY A 447 23.55 -6.61 0.37
CA GLY A 447 23.88 -7.91 0.92
C GLY A 447 23.65 -9.03 -0.10
N GLY A 448 24.05 -10.26 0.25
CA GLY A 448 24.03 -11.40 -0.66
C GLY A 448 25.18 -11.34 -1.67
N ALA A 449 24.88 -11.44 -2.96
CA ALA A 449 25.86 -11.38 -4.04
C ALA A 449 26.51 -10.00 -4.25
N CYS A 450 25.94 -8.95 -3.65
CA CYS A 450 26.46 -7.59 -3.66
C CYS A 450 26.96 -7.18 -2.26
N THR A 451 27.89 -6.22 -2.19
CA THR A 451 28.36 -5.63 -0.92
C THR A 451 28.66 -4.13 -1.05
N GLY A 452 28.64 -3.39 0.07
CA GLY A 452 28.95 -1.96 0.10
C GLY A 452 27.77 -1.07 -0.33
N THR A 453 28.03 0.22 -0.57
CA THR A 453 26.99 1.25 -0.83
C THR A 453 26.99 1.81 -2.26
N ALA A 454 28.01 1.52 -3.08
CA ALA A 454 28.04 1.93 -4.49
C ALA A 454 27.01 1.14 -5.32
N PRO A 455 26.57 1.62 -6.50
CA PRO A 455 25.74 0.85 -7.42
C PRO A 455 26.33 -0.55 -7.65
N CYS A 456 25.50 -1.59 -7.53
CA CYS A 456 25.98 -2.95 -7.66
C CYS A 456 25.97 -3.36 -9.13
N ILE A 457 27.12 -3.77 -9.66
CA ILE A 457 27.25 -4.30 -11.02
C ILE A 457 27.62 -5.78 -10.88
N LEU A 458 26.73 -6.66 -11.34
CA LEU A 458 26.89 -8.10 -11.27
C LEU A 458 26.86 -8.69 -12.67
N THR A 459 27.62 -9.76 -12.89
CA THR A 459 27.40 -10.65 -14.03
C THR A 459 26.68 -11.89 -13.50
N ILE A 460 25.45 -12.11 -13.96
CA ILE A 460 24.62 -13.20 -13.46
C ILE A 460 25.11 -14.51 -14.09
N ASN A 461 25.82 -15.33 -13.31
CA ASN A 461 26.41 -16.61 -13.74
C ASN A 461 26.07 -17.78 -12.79
N ALA A 462 25.21 -17.54 -11.80
CA ALA A 462 24.65 -18.53 -10.86
C ALA A 462 23.35 -17.96 -10.24
N ALA A 463 22.55 -18.79 -9.54
CA ALA A 463 21.45 -18.30 -8.71
C ALA A 463 21.95 -17.17 -7.80
N THR A 464 21.33 -16.00 -7.92
CA THR A 464 21.86 -14.76 -7.34
C THR A 464 20.82 -14.14 -6.43
N ASP A 465 21.07 -14.19 -5.13
CA ASP A 465 20.28 -13.48 -4.15
C ASP A 465 20.98 -12.16 -3.79
N VAL A 466 20.30 -11.04 -4.01
CA VAL A 466 20.73 -9.71 -3.58
C VAL A 466 19.75 -9.22 -2.54
N THR A 467 20.27 -8.66 -1.47
CA THR A 467 19.47 -7.90 -0.51
C THR A 467 19.83 -6.43 -0.63
N ALA A 468 18.85 -5.58 -0.89
CA ALA A 468 19.01 -4.16 -0.69
C ALA A 468 18.57 -3.83 0.73
N ASN A 469 19.54 -3.52 1.61
CA ASN A 469 19.23 -3.16 2.99
C ASN A 469 19.01 -1.66 3.07
N PHE A 470 17.77 -1.30 3.35
CA PHE A 470 17.40 0.04 3.74
C PHE A 470 17.15 0.01 5.24
N SER A 471 17.86 0.82 6.00
CA SER A 471 17.30 1.21 7.28
C SER A 471 16.33 2.33 7.00
N GLN A 472 15.24 2.33 7.74
CA GLN A 472 14.52 3.57 7.89
C GLN A 472 15.57 4.54 8.39
N LEU A 473 15.71 5.69 7.73
CA LEU A 473 16.29 6.80 8.43
C LEU A 473 15.40 6.86 9.65
N THR A 474 15.94 6.53 10.83
CA THR A 474 15.32 7.03 12.04
C THR A 474 15.33 8.51 11.78
N ASN A 475 14.21 9.02 11.27
CA ASN A 475 14.09 10.40 10.90
C ASN A 475 14.47 11.08 12.18
N GLN A 476 15.66 11.67 12.22
CA GLN A 476 16.00 12.38 13.43
C GLN A 476 15.00 13.51 13.42
N TYR A 477 14.25 13.58 14.50
CA TYR A 477 13.13 14.47 14.57
C TYR A 477 13.19 15.17 15.91
N GLN A 478 12.61 16.35 15.91
CA GLN A 478 12.28 17.06 17.12
C GLN A 478 10.91 17.63 16.93
N LEU A 479 10.00 17.26 17.83
CA LEU A 479 8.73 17.95 18.00
C LEU A 479 8.96 19.04 19.04
N ASP A 480 9.10 20.28 18.60
CA ASP A 480 9.37 21.43 19.47
C ASP A 480 8.13 21.83 20.25
N SER A 481 6.96 21.75 19.60
CA SER A 481 5.66 22.03 20.20
C SER A 481 4.57 21.28 19.44
N PRO A 482 3.56 20.70 20.11
CA PRO A 482 3.47 20.55 21.56
C PRO A 482 4.46 19.51 22.10
N VAL A 483 4.99 19.74 23.31
CA VAL A 483 5.80 18.76 24.03
C VAL A 483 4.92 17.90 24.94
N ASN A 484 5.41 16.73 25.33
CA ASN A 484 4.68 15.84 26.24
C ASN A 484 4.38 16.52 27.59
N GLY A 485 3.10 16.51 28.00
CA GLY A 485 2.59 17.17 29.21
C GLY A 485 2.24 18.65 29.04
N SER A 486 2.30 19.20 27.83
CA SER A 486 1.91 20.59 27.56
C SER A 486 0.40 20.80 27.61
N TYR A 487 -0.01 22.05 27.83
CA TYR A 487 -1.39 22.49 27.77
C TYR A 487 -1.66 23.22 26.46
N GLU A 488 -2.76 22.88 25.81
CA GLU A 488 -3.15 23.40 24.50
C GLU A 488 -4.55 24.05 24.56
N SER A 489 -4.71 25.18 23.88
CA SER A 489 -5.97 25.95 23.84
C SER A 489 -5.95 26.91 22.64
N GLY A 490 -7.12 27.19 22.08
CA GLY A 490 -7.25 28.09 20.93
C GLY A 490 -6.50 27.59 19.69
N ILE A 491 -5.92 28.51 18.92
CA ILE A 491 -5.05 28.16 17.79
C ILE A 491 -3.64 27.89 18.31
N GLY A 492 -3.28 26.62 18.43
CA GLY A 492 -1.94 26.18 18.80
C GLY A 492 -1.06 25.90 17.59
N VAL A 493 0.24 25.82 17.86
CA VAL A 493 1.25 25.54 16.84
C VAL A 493 1.83 24.15 17.05
N VAL A 494 1.83 23.36 15.97
CA VAL A 494 2.58 22.13 15.86
C VAL A 494 3.79 22.40 14.99
N HIS A 495 4.99 22.35 15.54
CA HIS A 495 6.20 22.61 14.76
C HIS A 495 7.41 21.83 15.27
N GLY A 496 8.41 21.73 14.40
CA GLY A 496 9.59 20.94 14.65
C GLY A 496 10.45 20.78 13.41
N TRP A 497 11.27 19.74 13.41
CA TRP A 497 11.99 19.29 12.22
C TRP A 497 11.99 17.77 12.14
N VAL A 498 12.04 17.26 10.92
CA VAL A 498 12.16 15.83 10.62
C VAL A 498 13.18 15.69 9.49
N CYS A 499 14.31 15.04 9.73
CA CYS A 499 15.27 14.81 8.65
C CYS A 499 14.65 13.89 7.58
N ASN A 500 14.89 14.20 6.31
CA ASN A 500 14.63 13.31 5.17
C ASN A 500 13.17 12.83 5.03
N ALA A 501 12.18 13.65 5.39
CA ALA A 501 10.75 13.36 5.15
C ALA A 501 10.26 13.92 3.80
N ASN A 502 9.22 13.30 3.21
CA ASN A 502 8.62 13.68 1.93
C ASN A 502 7.27 14.32 2.25
N GLN A 503 6.60 13.68 3.20
CA GLN A 503 5.36 14.12 3.77
C GLN A 503 5.46 14.03 5.29
N VAL A 504 5.10 15.13 5.95
CA VAL A 504 4.86 15.13 7.39
C VAL A 504 3.37 15.27 7.60
N THR A 505 2.80 14.39 8.41
CA THR A 505 1.39 14.41 8.80
C THR A 505 1.29 14.42 10.31
N VAL A 506 0.20 14.99 10.80
CA VAL A 506 -0.13 15.02 12.22
C VAL A 506 -1.48 14.38 12.41
N LYS A 507 -1.62 13.64 13.50
CA LYS A 507 -2.88 13.02 13.91
C LYS A 507 -3.13 13.33 15.37
N VAL A 508 -4.32 13.81 15.69
CA VAL A 508 -4.77 13.96 17.09
C VAL A 508 -5.70 12.78 17.41
N ASP A 509 -5.40 12.10 18.50
CA ASP A 509 -6.11 10.90 18.95
C ASP A 509 -6.26 9.82 17.86
N ASN A 510 -7.51 9.45 17.57
CA ASN A 510 -7.89 8.43 16.59
C ASN A 510 -8.42 9.04 15.29
N GLU A 511 -8.38 10.36 15.13
CA GLU A 511 -8.88 11.06 13.94
C GLU A 511 -8.02 10.81 12.70
N GLU A 512 -8.46 11.33 11.55
CA GLU A 512 -7.69 11.22 10.32
C GLU A 512 -6.41 12.06 10.42
N ALA A 513 -5.30 11.51 9.90
CA ALA A 513 -4.06 12.25 9.84
C ALA A 513 -4.15 13.30 8.73
N PHE A 514 -3.74 14.54 9.02
CA PHE A 514 -3.71 15.61 8.02
C PHE A 514 -2.27 16.02 7.72
N GLN A 515 -2.03 16.39 6.46
CA GLN A 515 -0.72 16.83 5.97
C GLN A 515 -0.39 18.23 6.44
N ILE A 516 0.84 18.41 6.93
CA ILE A 516 1.37 19.68 7.37
C ILE A 516 2.49 20.15 6.44
N ALA A 517 2.72 21.47 6.41
CA ALA A 517 3.73 22.04 5.55
C ALA A 517 5.13 21.66 6.06
N TYR A 518 6.01 21.22 5.15
CA TYR A 518 7.36 20.74 5.42
C TYR A 518 8.36 21.30 4.41
N GLY A 519 9.61 21.51 4.84
CA GLY A 519 10.67 22.12 4.02
C GLY A 519 10.91 23.59 4.36
N ALA A 520 11.11 23.88 5.65
CA ALA A 520 11.57 25.18 6.14
C ALA A 520 13.04 25.12 6.52
N GLU A 521 13.76 26.23 6.37
CA GLU A 521 15.14 26.33 6.87
C GLU A 521 15.19 26.27 8.42
N ARG A 522 16.02 25.37 8.94
CA ARG A 522 16.29 25.08 10.35
C ARG A 522 17.80 24.92 10.56
N LEU A 523 18.49 26.03 10.85
CA LEU A 523 19.95 26.02 11.03
C LEU A 523 20.42 25.09 12.16
N ASP A 524 19.60 24.93 13.19
CA ASP A 524 19.84 24.04 14.34
C ASP A 524 19.84 22.56 13.97
N SER A 525 19.19 22.19 12.86
CA SER A 525 19.16 20.82 12.35
C SER A 525 20.39 20.47 11.49
N GLN A 526 21.20 21.45 11.05
CA GLN A 526 22.28 21.25 10.07
C GLN A 526 23.26 20.15 10.46
N THR A 527 23.63 20.06 11.74
CA THR A 527 24.58 19.05 12.24
C THR A 527 23.95 17.67 12.41
N VAL A 528 22.62 17.61 12.49
CA VAL A 528 21.84 16.40 12.73
C VAL A 528 21.33 15.80 11.42
N CYS A 529 20.72 16.63 10.57
CA CYS A 529 20.15 16.24 9.29
C CYS A 529 21.12 16.35 8.11
N ASN A 530 22.29 16.99 8.30
CA ASN A 530 23.21 17.36 7.20
C ASN A 530 22.54 18.22 6.10
N ASP A 531 21.46 18.90 6.45
CA ASP A 531 20.66 19.84 5.66
C ASP A 531 19.94 20.77 6.65
N THR A 532 19.50 21.94 6.20
CA THR A 532 18.66 22.88 6.96
C THR A 532 17.21 22.84 6.49
N ASN A 533 16.87 22.32 5.31
CA ASN A 533 15.53 22.42 4.75
C ASN A 533 14.55 21.32 5.23
N ASN A 534 14.40 21.17 6.55
CA ASN A 534 13.69 20.04 7.17
C ASN A 534 12.71 20.44 8.27
N GLY A 535 12.42 21.74 8.41
CA GLY A 535 11.41 22.24 9.33
C GLY A 535 9.98 21.92 8.87
N PHE A 536 9.10 21.65 9.82
CA PHE A 536 7.64 21.55 9.61
C PHE A 536 6.88 22.48 10.55
N ALA A 537 5.70 22.91 10.12
CA ALA A 537 4.83 23.74 10.93
C ALA A 537 3.35 23.63 10.50
N ALA A 538 2.43 23.64 11.46
CA ALA A 538 0.99 23.72 11.22
C ALA A 538 0.24 24.34 12.40
N ALA A 539 -0.89 24.98 12.09
CA ALA A 539 -1.85 25.43 13.08
C ALA A 539 -2.83 24.29 13.40
N ILE A 540 -3.15 24.11 14.67
CA ILE A 540 -4.29 23.29 15.11
C ILE A 540 -5.24 24.20 15.89
N ASN A 541 -6.53 24.20 15.54
CA ASN A 541 -7.54 24.74 16.43
C ASN A 541 -7.88 23.70 17.50
N TRP A 542 -7.29 23.85 18.68
CA TRP A 542 -7.51 22.94 19.80
C TRP A 542 -8.94 23.02 20.35
N SER A 543 -9.70 24.08 20.01
CA SER A 543 -11.10 24.22 20.38
C SER A 543 -12.02 23.22 19.66
N ASP A 544 -11.54 22.58 18.59
CA ASP A 544 -12.27 21.50 17.90
C ASP A 544 -12.26 20.18 18.71
N TYR A 545 -11.39 20.09 19.72
CA TYR A 545 -11.28 18.92 20.61
C TYR A 545 -11.93 19.22 21.97
N ASN A 546 -12.42 18.17 22.64
CA ASN A 546 -13.03 18.32 23.97
C ASN A 546 -11.98 18.68 25.03
N THR A 547 -12.41 19.27 26.15
CA THR A 547 -11.51 19.47 27.29
C THR A 547 -11.07 18.11 27.86
N GLY A 548 -9.76 17.89 28.01
CA GLY A 548 -9.23 16.62 28.50
C GLY A 548 -7.82 16.29 27.99
N GLY A 549 -7.42 15.03 28.19
CA GLY A 549 -6.14 14.52 27.70
C GLY A 549 -6.26 14.02 26.26
N HIS A 550 -5.36 14.46 25.39
CA HIS A 550 -5.28 14.09 23.98
C HIS A 550 -3.87 13.59 23.64
N ALA A 551 -3.75 12.84 22.55
CA ALA A 551 -2.48 12.35 22.03
C ALA A 551 -2.24 12.89 20.62
N LEU A 552 -1.29 13.80 20.48
CA LEU A 552 -0.80 14.24 19.19
C LEU A 552 0.30 13.29 18.71
N LYS A 553 0.14 12.76 17.51
CA LYS A 553 1.08 11.87 16.84
C LYS A 553 1.72 12.60 15.66
N LEU A 554 3.05 12.63 15.65
CA LEU A 554 3.84 13.08 14.50
C LEU A 554 4.15 11.88 13.63
N ILE A 555 3.82 11.94 12.34
CA ILE A 555 3.98 10.85 11.40
C ILE A 555 4.75 11.39 10.20
N ALA A 556 5.83 10.71 9.80
CA ALA A 556 6.57 11.03 8.59
C ALA A 556 6.56 9.84 7.65
N ASP A 557 6.21 10.06 6.39
CA ASP A 557 6.16 9.04 5.34
C ASP A 557 5.39 7.77 5.76
N GLY A 558 4.29 7.97 6.48
CA GLY A 558 3.42 6.90 6.99
C GLY A 558 3.86 6.23 8.29
N VAL A 559 5.00 6.62 8.87
CA VAL A 559 5.52 6.03 10.12
C VAL A 559 5.37 7.01 11.29
N GLU A 560 4.73 6.56 12.38
CA GLU A 560 4.62 7.31 13.64
C GLU A 560 6.01 7.50 14.26
N LEU A 561 6.46 8.74 14.35
CA LEU A 561 7.75 9.14 14.89
C LEU A 561 7.70 9.30 16.41
N THR A 562 6.69 10.04 16.89
CA THR A 562 6.50 10.33 18.31
C THR A 562 5.03 10.59 18.65
N ARG A 563 4.74 10.55 19.95
CA ARG A 563 3.45 10.88 20.54
C ARG A 563 3.64 11.81 21.72
N ALA A 564 3.04 13.00 21.64
CA ALA A 564 2.94 13.95 22.74
C ALA A 564 1.56 13.82 23.40
N ALA A 565 1.52 13.50 24.69
CA ALA A 565 0.30 13.64 25.48
C ALA A 565 0.11 15.12 25.83
N VAL A 566 -1.03 15.69 25.52
CA VAL A 566 -1.35 17.11 25.76
C VAL A 566 -2.66 17.23 26.53
N MET A 567 -2.81 18.31 27.29
CA MET A 567 -4.05 18.65 27.98
C MET A 567 -4.75 19.80 27.26
N VAL A 568 -5.87 19.52 26.62
CA VAL A 568 -6.66 20.52 25.90
C VAL A 568 -7.65 21.19 26.84
N THR A 569 -7.73 22.52 26.79
CA THR A 569 -8.80 23.30 27.42
C THR A 569 -9.61 24.04 26.36
N ARG A 570 -10.87 23.65 26.20
CA ARG A 570 -11.82 24.33 25.33
C ARG A 570 -12.49 25.51 26.06
N LEU A 571 -12.70 26.60 25.34
CA LEU A 571 -13.38 27.81 25.82
C LEU A 571 -14.83 27.82 25.36
N GLY A 572 -15.76 27.53 26.27
CA GLY A 572 -17.19 27.51 25.99
C GLY A 572 -17.59 26.49 24.91
N ASP A 573 -18.81 26.67 24.40
CA ASP A 573 -19.42 25.75 23.42
C ASP A 573 -19.12 26.14 21.97
N GLU A 574 -18.62 27.35 21.69
CA GLU A 574 -18.25 27.78 20.34
C GLU A 574 -16.83 27.31 19.97
N ASN A 575 -16.64 26.75 18.77
CA ASN A 575 -15.31 26.31 18.30
C ASN A 575 -14.38 27.47 17.93
N PHE A 576 -14.93 28.67 17.73
CA PHE A 576 -14.18 29.89 17.38
C PHE A 576 -14.96 31.12 17.86
N LEU A 577 -14.45 31.80 18.89
CA LEU A 577 -15.07 32.99 19.47
C LEU A 577 -14.83 34.20 18.58
N THR A 578 -15.86 35.00 18.33
CA THR A 578 -15.76 36.23 17.53
C THR A 578 -16.32 37.44 18.26
N GLY A 579 -15.76 38.62 17.99
CA GLY A 579 -16.26 39.89 18.55
C GLY A 579 -16.06 40.05 20.06
N VAL A 580 -15.22 39.22 20.68
CA VAL A 580 -14.91 39.29 22.10
C VAL A 580 -13.62 40.07 22.35
N ILE A 581 -13.56 40.88 23.40
CA ILE A 581 -12.38 41.67 23.75
C ILE A 581 -12.12 41.56 25.25
N LYS A 582 -10.88 41.25 25.64
CA LYS A 582 -10.46 41.24 27.05
C LYS A 582 -9.01 41.64 27.17
N THR A 583 -8.73 42.52 28.12
CA THR A 583 -7.37 42.86 28.54
C THR A 583 -7.21 42.56 30.03
N THR A 584 -6.07 42.00 30.41
CA THR A 584 -5.73 41.65 31.79
C THR A 584 -4.24 41.87 32.05
N THR A 585 -3.86 42.13 33.30
CA THR A 585 -2.46 42.34 33.69
C THR A 585 -1.97 41.18 34.55
N VAL A 586 -0.90 40.52 34.10
CA VAL A 586 -0.12 39.58 34.92
C VAL A 586 0.90 40.39 35.72
N VAL A 587 0.80 40.35 37.04
CA VAL A 587 1.70 41.09 37.93
C VAL A 587 2.93 40.26 38.31
N ASP A 588 4.05 40.93 38.55
CA ASP A 588 5.33 40.31 38.94
C ASP A 588 5.86 39.24 37.96
N PHE A 589 5.60 39.45 36.66
CA PHE A 589 6.07 38.61 35.56
C PHE A 589 6.66 39.47 34.42
N PRO A 590 7.84 39.11 33.86
CA PRO A 590 8.60 37.86 34.08
C PRO A 590 9.46 37.83 35.36
N ALA A 591 9.59 38.96 36.07
CA ALA A 591 10.26 39.05 37.37
C ALA A 591 9.47 39.95 38.33
N ALA A 592 9.75 39.82 39.63
CA ALA A 592 9.15 40.67 40.65
C ALA A 592 9.31 42.17 40.33
N GLY A 593 8.21 42.93 40.40
CA GLY A 593 8.14 44.33 40.05
C GLY A 593 7.93 44.63 38.55
N GLN A 594 7.84 43.62 37.69
CA GLN A 594 7.47 43.76 36.28
C GLN A 594 6.05 43.26 36.03
N ASN A 595 5.29 43.96 35.18
CA ASN A 595 3.93 43.56 34.83
C ASN A 595 3.86 43.30 33.33
N THR A 596 3.11 42.26 32.95
CA THR A 596 2.87 41.88 31.56
C THR A 596 1.39 42.05 31.24
N LEU A 597 1.06 42.90 30.28
CA LEU A 597 -0.33 43.12 29.85
C LEU A 597 -0.68 42.11 28.76
N LEU A 598 -1.78 41.41 28.92
CA LEU A 598 -2.31 40.43 27.98
C LEU A 598 -3.61 40.93 27.39
N THR A 599 -3.81 40.76 26.08
CA THR A 599 -5.07 41.05 25.40
C THR A 599 -5.53 39.85 24.59
N TRP A 600 -6.84 39.60 24.56
CA TRP A 600 -7.42 38.56 23.72
C TRP A 600 -7.14 38.83 22.24
N SER A 601 -6.60 37.83 21.54
CA SER A 601 -6.41 37.82 20.09
C SER A 601 -7.37 36.82 19.47
N GLU A 602 -8.39 37.34 18.78
CA GLU A 602 -9.35 36.54 18.04
C GLU A 602 -8.70 35.66 16.96
N PRO A 603 -7.73 36.14 16.14
CA PRO A 603 -7.06 35.27 15.14
C PRO A 603 -6.25 34.12 15.75
N ASN A 604 -5.80 34.26 17.00
CA ASN A 604 -5.05 33.22 17.71
C ASN A 604 -5.94 32.41 18.67
N GLN A 605 -7.19 32.82 18.89
CA GLN A 605 -8.09 32.27 19.91
C GLN A 605 -7.40 32.13 21.28
N ASN A 606 -6.53 33.09 21.62
CA ASN A 606 -5.73 33.06 22.85
C ASN A 606 -5.32 34.46 23.29
N PHE A 607 -4.82 34.60 24.52
CA PHE A 607 -4.25 35.86 25.01
C PHE A 607 -2.84 36.07 24.48
N VAL A 608 -2.57 37.25 23.92
CA VAL A 608 -1.25 37.69 23.45
C VAL A 608 -0.68 38.78 24.35
N VAL A 609 0.64 38.88 24.43
CA VAL A 609 1.34 39.92 25.18
C VAL A 609 1.24 41.25 24.43
N THR A 610 1.04 42.34 25.17
CA THR A 610 0.85 43.69 24.60
C THR A 610 1.63 44.71 25.43
N ASN A 611 2.42 45.58 24.79
CA ASN A 611 3.13 46.69 25.47
C ASN A 611 2.67 48.02 24.86
N SER A 612 1.45 48.46 25.20
CA SER A 612 0.78 49.71 24.79
C SER A 612 0.36 49.86 23.30
N ALA A 613 -0.79 50.50 23.13
CA ALA A 613 -1.68 50.62 21.97
C ALA A 613 -1.08 50.44 20.56
N ALA A 614 -1.38 49.29 19.94
CA ALA A 614 -1.29 49.11 18.49
C ALA A 614 -2.40 49.92 17.77
N ARG A 615 -2.06 50.54 16.63
CA ARG A 615 -3.04 51.18 15.73
C ARG A 615 -3.32 50.23 14.56
N ALA A 616 -4.59 49.94 14.34
CA ALA A 616 -5.06 49.18 13.19
C ALA A 616 -4.99 50.03 11.91
N PHE A 617 -4.51 49.42 10.82
CA PHE A 617 -4.67 49.89 9.45
C PHE A 617 -5.18 48.74 8.58
N SER A 618 -5.78 49.07 7.44
CA SER A 618 -6.66 48.17 6.69
C SER A 618 -6.27 47.99 5.22
N ILE A 619 -6.15 46.70 4.86
CA ILE A 619 -6.39 45.97 3.59
C ILE A 619 -5.70 46.40 2.28
N GLU A 620 -4.86 45.49 1.77
CA GLU A 620 -4.91 45.03 0.38
C GLU A 620 -5.03 43.49 0.34
N ARG A 621 -5.89 43.00 -0.56
CA ARG A 621 -6.07 41.57 -0.92
C ARG A 621 -5.17 41.25 -2.11
N ALA A 622 -4.39 40.19 -2.00
CA ALA A 622 -3.69 39.60 -3.13
C ALA A 622 -4.69 38.84 -4.03
N ALA A 623 -4.47 38.89 -5.35
CA ALA A 623 -5.41 38.34 -6.34
C ALA A 623 -5.38 36.79 -6.45
N ASN A 624 -4.39 36.09 -5.89
CA ASN A 624 -4.19 34.63 -6.02
C ASN A 624 -3.75 33.95 -4.69
N GLY A 625 -4.26 34.42 -3.55
CA GLY A 625 -3.95 33.82 -2.24
C GLY A 625 -4.43 34.68 -1.07
N ASN A 626 -4.38 34.13 0.15
CA ASN A 626 -4.77 34.82 1.37
C ASN A 626 -3.69 34.71 2.44
N TRP A 627 -3.38 35.84 3.09
CA TRP A 627 -2.50 35.91 4.26
C TRP A 627 -3.35 36.06 5.53
N GLU A 628 -3.28 35.06 6.39
CA GLU A 628 -4.13 34.92 7.58
C GLU A 628 -3.48 35.49 8.85
N SER A 629 -2.18 35.24 9.06
CA SER A 629 -1.45 35.72 10.23
C SER A 629 0.02 35.99 9.90
N PRO A 630 0.64 37.07 10.40
CA PRO A 630 0.03 38.17 11.16
C PRO A 630 -1.02 38.96 10.36
N THR A 631 -2.04 39.45 11.06
CA THR A 631 -3.00 40.40 10.49
C THR A 631 -2.44 41.81 10.49
N ASP A 632 -2.95 42.67 9.61
CA ASP A 632 -2.55 44.08 9.60
C ASP A 632 -3.02 44.77 10.88
N GLY A 633 -2.14 45.53 11.53
CA GLY A 633 -2.36 46.09 12.87
C GLY A 633 -2.38 45.07 14.02
N GLY A 634 -2.08 43.79 13.75
CA GLY A 634 -2.06 42.72 14.74
C GLY A 634 -0.95 42.90 15.79
N ILE A 635 -1.06 42.16 16.89
CA ILE A 635 -0.01 42.07 17.92
C ILE A 635 0.44 40.62 18.01
N GLU A 636 1.74 40.42 17.91
CA GLU A 636 2.41 39.14 17.85
C GLU A 636 3.35 38.96 19.06
N SER A 637 3.34 37.78 19.66
CA SER A 637 4.16 37.44 20.84
C SER A 637 4.36 35.94 20.98
N GLY A 638 5.48 35.52 21.57
CA GLY A 638 5.82 34.12 21.76
C GLY A 638 6.07 33.37 20.46
N ARG A 639 5.90 32.05 20.49
CA ARG A 639 5.97 31.20 19.30
C ARG A 639 4.60 31.12 18.64
N ALA A 640 4.56 31.48 17.37
CA ALA A 640 3.36 31.48 16.54
C ALA A 640 3.69 31.07 15.09
N LEU A 641 2.71 31.19 14.21
CA LEU A 641 2.86 30.91 12.78
C LEU A 641 2.61 32.16 11.96
N ILE A 642 3.48 32.37 10.97
CA ILE A 642 3.13 33.12 9.77
C ILE A 642 2.42 32.13 8.83
N ARG A 643 1.16 32.39 8.44
CA ARG A 643 0.35 31.39 7.71
C ARG A 643 -0.65 31.99 6.72
N GLY A 644 -1.08 31.16 5.78
CA GLY A 644 -2.07 31.49 4.76
C GLY A 644 -2.20 30.40 3.70
N TRP A 645 -2.72 30.75 2.53
CA TRP A 645 -2.83 29.85 1.38
C TRP A 645 -2.65 30.58 0.05
N ALA A 646 -2.21 29.86 -0.99
CA ALA A 646 -2.04 30.35 -2.35
C ALA A 646 -2.22 29.19 -3.33
N CYS A 647 -2.99 29.34 -4.41
CA CYS A 647 -3.45 28.17 -5.18
C CYS A 647 -2.33 27.41 -5.93
N ASP A 648 -1.37 28.12 -6.52
CA ASP A 648 -0.33 27.53 -7.37
C ASP A 648 1.04 28.15 -7.07
N ALA A 649 1.53 28.05 -5.83
CA ALA A 649 2.83 28.62 -5.45
C ALA A 649 3.98 27.61 -5.67
N SER A 650 5.03 28.01 -6.38
CA SER A 650 6.31 27.27 -6.42
C SER A 650 7.24 27.68 -5.28
N SER A 651 7.06 28.87 -4.74
CA SER A 651 7.82 29.40 -3.61
C SER A 651 7.01 30.44 -2.82
N VAL A 652 7.07 30.37 -1.50
CA VAL A 652 6.49 31.35 -0.58
C VAL A 652 7.59 31.86 0.32
N SER A 653 7.75 33.18 0.41
CA SER A 653 8.74 33.78 1.30
C SER A 653 8.21 35.04 1.97
N PHE A 654 8.75 35.30 3.15
CA PHE A 654 8.45 36.48 3.95
C PHE A 654 9.71 37.29 4.15
N THR A 655 9.65 38.59 3.90
CA THR A 655 10.75 39.49 4.28
C THR A 655 10.32 40.28 5.51
N LEU A 656 10.95 39.99 6.65
CA LEU A 656 10.77 40.68 7.92
C LEU A 656 12.05 41.47 8.24
N ASP A 657 11.93 42.78 8.39
CA ASP A 657 13.04 43.69 8.70
C ASP A 657 14.29 43.49 7.83
N GLY A 658 14.09 43.17 6.55
CA GLY A 658 15.14 42.95 5.57
C GLY A 658 15.72 41.53 5.54
N THR A 659 15.31 40.65 6.46
CA THR A 659 15.66 39.22 6.43
C THR A 659 14.57 38.45 5.70
N THR A 660 14.95 37.67 4.69
CA THR A 660 14.01 36.83 3.95
C THR A 660 13.99 35.42 4.54
N LEU A 661 12.80 34.94 4.88
CA LEU A 661 12.52 33.62 5.42
C LEU A 661 11.67 32.86 4.40
N ILE A 662 12.06 31.62 4.08
CA ILE A 662 11.31 30.76 3.16
C ILE A 662 10.28 29.98 3.97
N ALA A 663 9.03 29.98 3.50
CA ALA A 663 7.93 29.30 4.14
C ALA A 663 7.60 27.98 3.41
N PRO A 664 7.48 26.87 4.17
CA PRO A 664 6.88 25.64 3.67
C PRO A 664 5.52 25.87 3.03
N TYR A 665 5.27 25.18 1.92
CA TYR A 665 4.02 25.21 1.17
C TYR A 665 3.52 23.77 0.91
N GLY A 666 2.20 23.59 0.77
CA GLY A 666 1.59 22.29 0.54
C GLY A 666 1.04 21.64 1.82
N SER A 667 0.32 22.41 2.63
CA SER A 667 -0.54 21.85 3.68
C SER A 667 -1.99 21.75 3.19
N GLY A 668 -2.72 20.76 3.73
CA GLY A 668 -4.11 20.49 3.40
C GLY A 668 -5.07 21.58 3.91
N ARG A 669 -5.93 22.09 3.03
CA ARG A 669 -6.91 23.16 3.25
C ARG A 669 -8.22 22.80 2.55
N GLY A 670 -9.14 22.17 3.28
CA GLY A 670 -10.43 21.76 2.72
C GLY A 670 -11.30 22.93 2.27
N ASP A 671 -11.16 24.08 2.94
CA ASP A 671 -11.88 25.32 2.67
C ASP A 671 -11.50 25.97 1.32
N THR A 672 -10.30 25.68 0.80
CA THR A 672 -9.80 26.28 -0.45
C THR A 672 -10.12 25.45 -1.69
N GLN A 673 -10.64 24.23 -1.56
CA GLN A 673 -10.98 23.34 -2.68
C GLN A 673 -11.85 24.00 -3.75
N SER A 674 -12.81 24.83 -3.33
CA SER A 674 -13.71 25.55 -4.24
C SER A 674 -13.05 26.74 -4.96
N ILE A 675 -11.93 27.23 -4.44
CA ILE A 675 -11.21 28.41 -4.93
C ILE A 675 -10.01 27.99 -5.78
N CYS A 676 -9.21 27.05 -5.29
CA CYS A 676 -7.94 26.64 -5.90
C CYS A 676 -8.05 25.37 -6.76
N GLY A 677 -9.13 24.60 -6.64
CA GLY A 677 -9.27 23.33 -7.37
C GLY A 677 -8.58 22.14 -6.70
N ASP A 678 -7.81 22.37 -5.63
CA ASP A 678 -7.25 21.35 -4.74
C ASP A 678 -7.27 21.84 -3.28
N THR A 679 -6.81 20.98 -2.36
CA THR A 679 -6.61 21.32 -0.95
C THR A 679 -5.13 21.53 -0.58
N ASN A 680 -4.16 21.33 -1.46
CA ASN A 680 -2.74 21.27 -1.09
C ASN A 680 -2.03 22.63 -1.27
N ASN A 681 -2.61 23.67 -0.69
CA ASN A 681 -2.28 25.06 -1.03
C ASN A 681 -2.02 25.96 0.18
N GLY A 682 -1.97 25.39 1.40
CA GLY A 682 -1.61 26.15 2.59
C GLY A 682 -0.10 26.31 2.74
N TYR A 683 0.35 27.47 3.22
CA TYR A 683 1.72 27.71 3.67
C TYR A 683 1.77 28.09 5.16
N ALA A 684 2.84 27.69 5.85
CA ALA A 684 3.03 28.02 7.26
C ALA A 684 4.52 28.03 7.64
N LEU A 685 4.95 29.06 8.38
CA LEU A 685 6.29 29.19 8.94
C LEU A 685 6.20 29.46 10.44
N ALA A 686 6.81 28.59 11.25
CA ALA A 686 6.95 28.82 12.68
C ALA A 686 7.98 29.89 12.97
N ILE A 687 7.63 30.83 13.84
CA ILE A 687 8.48 31.94 14.24
C ILE A 687 8.36 32.16 15.74
N ASN A 688 9.47 32.51 16.37
CA ASN A 688 9.50 32.97 17.75
C ASN A 688 9.60 34.50 17.74
N TRP A 689 8.48 35.18 17.96
CA TRP A 689 8.43 36.63 17.98
C TRP A 689 9.30 37.24 19.08
N ASN A 690 9.61 36.48 20.13
CA ASN A 690 10.48 36.93 21.22
C ASN A 690 11.95 37.11 20.80
N ASP A 691 12.35 36.65 19.61
CA ASP A 691 13.70 36.84 19.09
C ASP A 691 13.85 38.18 18.32
N TYR A 692 12.76 38.95 18.20
CA TYR A 692 12.70 40.26 17.54
C TYR A 692 12.50 41.37 18.56
N ALA A 693 12.86 42.60 18.19
CA ALA A 693 12.70 43.76 19.06
C ALA A 693 11.22 44.08 19.29
N ASP A 694 10.86 44.61 20.46
CA ASP A 694 9.53 45.16 20.70
C ASP A 694 9.29 46.39 19.81
N GLY A 695 8.09 46.51 19.25
CA GLY A 695 7.68 47.68 18.46
C GLY A 695 6.96 47.33 17.16
N ALA A 696 6.89 48.31 16.24
CA ALA A 696 6.21 48.14 14.96
C ALA A 696 7.15 47.52 13.91
N HIS A 697 6.65 46.50 13.21
CA HIS A 697 7.36 45.77 12.16
C HIS A 697 6.58 45.81 10.86
N GLN A 698 7.30 45.66 9.76
CA GLN A 698 6.73 45.47 8.44
C GLN A 698 7.21 44.15 7.86
N MET A 699 6.28 43.39 7.29
CA MET A 699 6.58 42.15 6.62
C MET A 699 5.97 42.14 5.22
N LEU A 700 6.75 41.65 4.26
CA LEU A 700 6.34 41.47 2.88
C LEU A 700 6.14 39.98 2.61
N LEU A 701 5.01 39.62 2.03
CA LEU A 701 4.77 38.28 1.49
C LEU A 701 5.09 38.28 -0.01
N THR A 702 5.93 37.34 -0.42
CA THR A 702 6.30 37.11 -1.81
C THR A 702 5.89 35.70 -2.22
N ILE A 703 5.21 35.58 -3.36
CA ILE A 703 4.87 34.31 -4.00
C ILE A 703 5.53 34.29 -5.37
N ASP A 704 6.34 33.28 -5.65
CA ASP A 704 7.06 33.12 -6.93
C ASP A 704 7.86 34.36 -7.35
N GLY A 705 8.48 34.99 -6.35
CA GLY A 705 9.29 36.21 -6.53
C GLY A 705 8.49 37.51 -6.67
N ALA A 706 7.15 37.46 -6.70
CA ALA A 706 6.29 38.64 -6.72
C ALA A 706 5.77 39.00 -5.32
N VAL A 707 5.94 40.26 -4.91
CA VAL A 707 5.32 40.77 -3.67
C VAL A 707 3.81 40.81 -3.87
N VAL A 708 3.09 40.03 -3.07
CA VAL A 708 1.63 39.91 -3.17
C VAL A 708 0.91 40.63 -2.04
N ALA A 709 1.56 40.86 -0.89
CA ALA A 709 0.98 41.58 0.23
C ALA A 709 2.06 42.17 1.14
N ILE A 710 1.68 43.24 1.86
CA ILE A 710 2.48 43.88 2.91
C ILE A 710 1.61 43.99 4.15
N ARG A 711 2.18 43.67 5.31
CA ARG A 711 1.51 43.79 6.62
C ARG A 711 2.37 44.57 7.58
N GLN A 712 1.74 45.42 8.38
CA GLN A 712 2.33 46.06 9.54
C GLN A 712 1.72 45.48 10.81
N PHE A 713 2.54 45.15 11.79
CA PHE A 713 2.09 44.57 13.05
C PHE A 713 3.04 44.97 14.18
N THR A 714 2.65 44.72 15.42
CA THR A 714 3.47 45.03 16.60
C THR A 714 3.98 43.75 17.23
N ILE A 715 5.27 43.68 17.53
CA ILE A 715 5.85 42.62 18.36
C ILE A 715 5.93 43.13 19.79
N ALA A 716 5.50 42.30 20.74
CA ALA A 716 5.60 42.62 22.16
C ALA A 716 6.00 41.38 22.98
N THR A 717 6.98 41.55 23.86
CA THR A 717 7.52 40.50 24.71
C THR A 717 7.30 40.77 26.20
N PRO A 718 7.17 39.74 27.05
CA PRO A 718 7.04 39.95 28.50
C PRO A 718 8.25 40.71 29.06
N GLY A 719 8.01 41.91 29.59
CA GLY A 719 9.05 42.76 30.17
C GLY A 719 10.12 43.25 29.19
N GLY A 720 9.90 43.17 27.86
CA GLY A 720 10.91 43.50 26.85
C GLY A 720 12.08 42.53 26.80
N LEU A 721 11.93 41.35 27.41
CA LEU A 721 12.94 40.30 27.44
C LEU A 721 12.69 39.33 26.28
N GLY A 722 13.76 38.80 25.69
CA GLY A 722 13.66 37.77 24.65
C GLY A 722 13.13 36.44 25.20
N SER A 723 13.63 35.31 24.70
CA SER A 723 13.19 33.99 25.17
C SER A 723 13.41 33.79 26.69
N ILE A 724 12.35 33.42 27.42
CA ILE A 724 12.31 33.22 28.89
C ILE A 724 12.25 31.72 29.20
N THR A 725 13.10 31.25 30.13
CA THR A 725 13.19 29.85 30.57
C THR A 725 13.30 29.73 32.10
N GLY A 726 12.91 28.59 32.65
CA GLY A 726 12.98 28.28 34.08
C GLY A 726 11.92 28.99 34.94
N VAL A 727 10.83 29.48 34.36
CA VAL A 727 9.81 30.28 35.07
C VAL A 727 8.45 29.58 35.00
N GLN A 728 7.69 29.63 36.09
CA GLN A 728 6.32 29.13 36.18
C GLN A 728 5.45 30.21 36.82
N HIS A 729 4.35 30.59 36.17
CA HIS A 729 3.41 31.58 36.67
C HIS A 729 2.00 31.26 36.18
N GLN A 730 1.00 31.45 37.04
CA GLN A 730 -0.41 31.32 36.70
C GLN A 730 -1.15 32.63 36.97
N HIS A 731 -2.11 32.96 36.10
CA HIS A 731 -2.94 34.17 36.21
C HIS A 731 -4.40 33.83 35.97
N THR A 732 -5.30 34.33 36.82
CA THR A 732 -6.74 34.10 36.67
C THR A 732 -7.39 35.27 35.92
N VAL A 733 -8.15 34.96 34.88
CA VAL A 733 -8.99 35.91 34.15
C VAL A 733 -10.44 35.61 34.50
N THR A 734 -11.17 36.62 34.97
CA THR A 734 -12.61 36.52 35.26
C THR A 734 -13.43 37.21 34.18
N ASP A 735 -14.71 36.86 34.09
CA ASP A 735 -15.69 37.46 33.20
C ASP A 735 -15.25 37.39 31.73
N PHE A 736 -14.83 36.18 31.32
CA PHE A 736 -14.43 35.89 29.94
C PHE A 736 -14.52 34.39 29.59
N PRO A 737 -15.08 33.99 28.43
CA PRO A 737 -15.68 34.86 27.41
C PRO A 737 -17.06 35.40 27.79
N ASN A 738 -17.73 34.78 28.77
CA ASN A 738 -18.99 35.28 29.33
C ASN A 738 -18.78 35.89 30.72
N PHE A 739 -19.71 36.73 31.14
CA PHE A 739 -19.70 37.30 32.48
C PHE A 739 -19.81 36.18 33.54
N GLY A 740 -18.98 36.25 34.59
CA GLY A 740 -18.90 35.24 35.64
C GLY A 740 -18.04 34.00 35.30
N ASP A 741 -17.62 33.82 34.05
CA ASP A 741 -16.69 32.75 33.69
C ASP A 741 -15.31 33.02 34.32
N GLN A 742 -14.56 31.96 34.61
CA GLN A 742 -13.18 32.06 35.05
C GLN A 742 -12.27 31.17 34.21
N LEU A 743 -11.10 31.66 33.85
CA LEU A 743 -10.05 30.84 33.24
C LEU A 743 -8.71 31.09 33.92
N ILE A 744 -7.85 30.07 33.87
CA ILE A 744 -6.49 30.13 34.39
C ILE A 744 -5.54 30.08 33.20
N LEU A 745 -4.71 31.12 33.09
CA LEU A 745 -3.57 31.20 32.20
C LEU A 745 -2.32 30.66 32.91
N GLN A 746 -1.49 29.90 32.21
CA GLN A 746 -0.18 29.48 32.70
C GLN A 746 0.90 29.82 31.67
N TRP A 747 2.05 30.31 32.14
CA TRP A 747 3.23 30.47 31.29
C TRP A 747 3.67 29.13 30.70
N SER A 748 3.87 29.09 29.38
CA SER A 748 4.37 27.94 28.65
C SER A 748 5.68 28.28 27.96
N GLU A 749 6.78 27.69 28.44
CA GLU A 749 8.10 27.83 27.82
C GLU A 749 8.16 27.27 26.38
N PRO A 750 7.59 26.09 26.06
CA PRO A 750 7.55 25.59 24.68
C PRO A 750 6.88 26.55 23.71
N HIS A 751 5.94 27.35 24.20
CA HIS A 751 5.18 28.31 23.40
C HIS A 751 5.67 29.76 23.55
N GLN A 752 6.59 30.02 24.49
CA GLN A 752 7.03 31.36 24.89
C GLN A 752 5.88 32.35 25.13
N ASN A 753 4.74 31.84 25.62
CA ASN A 753 3.51 32.61 25.84
C ASN A 753 2.61 31.92 26.87
N PHE A 754 1.52 32.58 27.28
CA PHE A 754 0.52 32.00 28.17
C PHE A 754 -0.40 31.02 27.42
N ARG A 755 -0.83 29.97 28.12
CA ARG A 755 -1.82 28.99 27.65
C ARG A 755 -2.97 28.91 28.65
N ILE A 756 -4.18 28.71 28.14
CA ILE A 756 -5.35 28.50 28.99
C ILE A 756 -5.32 27.03 29.42
N ILE A 757 -5.21 26.81 30.73
CA ILE A 757 -5.04 25.47 31.31
C ILE A 757 -6.27 24.98 32.06
N ASN A 758 -7.22 25.88 32.32
CA ASN A 758 -8.46 25.59 32.99
C ASN A 758 -9.50 26.63 32.58
N TYR A 759 -10.72 26.19 32.34
CA TYR A 759 -11.88 27.02 32.06
C TYR A 759 -13.05 26.55 32.92
N GLN A 760 -13.61 27.47 33.67
CA GLN A 760 -14.75 27.27 34.55
C GLN A 760 -15.88 28.18 34.04
N PRO A 761 -16.83 27.63 33.26
CA PRO A 761 -17.97 28.40 32.83
C PRO A 761 -18.82 28.79 34.04
N SER A 762 -19.39 29.98 33.98
CA SER A 762 -20.45 30.39 34.90
C SER A 762 -21.67 29.48 34.75
N THR A 763 -22.48 29.40 35.81
CA THR A 763 -23.75 28.66 35.77
C THR A 763 -24.85 29.40 35.00
N ARG A 764 -24.59 30.62 34.52
CA ARG A 764 -25.57 31.50 33.85
C ARG A 764 -24.91 32.18 32.65
N THR A 765 -25.43 31.92 31.46
CA THR A 765 -24.96 32.53 30.21
C THR A 765 -25.22 34.04 30.14
N ASN A 766 -24.54 34.75 29.24
CA ASN A 766 -24.83 36.16 28.96
C ASN A 766 -26.30 36.37 28.55
N ALA A 767 -26.87 35.45 27.76
CA ALA A 767 -28.26 35.54 27.31
C ALA A 767 -29.23 35.41 28.50
N GLU A 768 -28.99 34.47 29.41
CA GLU A 768 -29.76 34.33 30.65
C GLU A 768 -29.62 35.58 31.51
N ARG A 769 -28.39 36.10 31.71
CA ARG A 769 -28.14 37.32 32.49
C ARG A 769 -28.89 38.54 31.94
N ILE A 770 -28.86 38.75 30.63
CA ILE A 770 -29.61 39.84 30.01
C ILE A 770 -31.12 39.62 30.15
N THR A 771 -31.59 38.39 29.96
CA THR A 771 -33.01 38.05 30.13
C THR A 771 -33.47 38.23 31.58
N GLU A 772 -32.64 37.91 32.58
CA GLU A 772 -32.89 38.21 33.99
C GLU A 772 -33.10 39.72 34.18
N ILE A 773 -32.25 40.57 33.60
CA ILE A 773 -32.37 42.04 33.68
C ILE A 773 -33.66 42.51 33.00
N TYR A 774 -34.02 41.98 31.83
CA TYR A 774 -35.28 42.28 31.16
C TYR A 774 -36.48 41.93 32.03
N ILE A 775 -36.57 40.69 32.52
CA ILE A 775 -37.75 40.25 33.28
C ILE A 775 -37.81 40.97 34.63
N ALA A 776 -36.68 41.11 35.34
CA ALA A 776 -36.63 41.83 36.61
C ALA A 776 -37.09 43.28 36.44
N THR A 777 -36.56 44.00 35.44
CA THR A 777 -36.79 45.44 35.28
C THR A 777 -38.11 45.74 34.58
N LEU A 778 -38.46 45.00 33.53
CA LEU A 778 -39.58 45.33 32.64
C LEU A 778 -40.79 44.40 32.81
N GLY A 779 -40.61 43.23 33.44
CA GLY A 779 -41.69 42.27 33.69
C GLY A 779 -42.14 41.48 32.44
N TYR A 780 -41.36 41.49 31.36
CA TYR A 780 -41.66 40.76 30.12
C TYR A 780 -40.42 40.14 29.48
N ALA A 781 -40.61 39.11 28.66
CA ALA A 781 -39.54 38.45 27.90
C ALA A 781 -38.96 39.36 26.79
N PRO A 782 -37.63 39.37 26.57
CA PRO A 782 -37.00 40.26 25.59
C PRO A 782 -37.42 39.98 24.14
N ASP A 783 -37.35 40.99 23.30
CA ASP A 783 -37.30 40.82 21.85
C ASP A 783 -35.91 40.31 21.40
N ASN A 784 -35.84 39.68 20.23
CA ASN A 784 -34.58 39.10 19.75
C ASN A 784 -33.50 40.16 19.46
N ASP A 785 -33.84 41.23 18.74
CA ASP A 785 -32.88 42.28 18.34
C ASP A 785 -32.22 42.90 19.58
N GLY A 786 -33.03 43.26 20.58
CA GLY A 786 -32.58 43.85 21.84
C GLY A 786 -31.74 42.88 22.66
N LEU A 787 -32.14 41.60 22.75
CA LEU A 787 -31.35 40.58 23.44
C LEU A 787 -29.96 40.41 22.78
N GLN A 788 -29.90 40.28 21.46
CA GLN A 788 -28.65 40.09 20.72
C GLN A 788 -27.74 41.32 20.81
N TYR A 789 -28.31 42.53 20.76
CA TYR A 789 -27.55 43.77 20.96
C TYR A 789 -26.78 43.74 22.29
N TRP A 790 -27.47 43.47 23.40
CA TRP A 790 -26.82 43.48 24.72
C TRP A 790 -25.83 42.33 24.92
N ILE A 791 -26.08 41.15 24.33
CA ILE A 791 -25.11 40.04 24.33
C ILE A 791 -23.81 40.49 23.63
N ASN A 792 -23.92 41.18 22.50
CA ASN A 792 -22.75 41.68 21.75
C ASN A 792 -22.00 42.77 22.52
N GLU A 793 -22.69 43.70 23.18
CA GLU A 793 -22.06 44.72 24.01
C GLU A 793 -21.29 44.13 25.20
N LEU A 794 -21.84 43.08 25.85
CA LEU A 794 -21.13 42.35 26.90
C LEU A 794 -19.90 41.62 26.36
N ARG A 795 -19.99 40.99 25.18
CA ARG A 795 -18.85 40.33 24.51
C ARG A 795 -17.72 41.32 24.17
N GLY A 796 -18.07 42.54 23.77
CA GLY A 796 -17.10 43.62 23.48
C GLY A 796 -16.29 44.09 24.70
N GLY A 797 -16.57 43.59 25.91
CA GLY A 797 -15.74 43.77 27.11
C GLY A 797 -15.82 45.15 27.77
N SER A 798 -16.47 46.13 27.13
CA SER A 798 -16.68 47.47 27.69
C SER A 798 -17.91 47.57 28.58
N TRP A 799 -18.82 46.59 28.49
CA TRP A 799 -20.05 46.55 29.27
C TRP A 799 -20.06 45.39 30.27
N THR A 800 -20.69 45.64 31.41
CA THR A 800 -21.01 44.69 32.48
C THR A 800 -22.54 44.58 32.63
N PRO A 801 -23.07 43.52 33.27
CA PRO A 801 -24.49 43.43 33.58
C PRO A 801 -25.04 44.67 34.30
N THR A 802 -24.25 45.25 35.21
CA THR A 802 -24.59 46.49 35.92
C THR A 802 -24.73 47.68 34.96
N THR A 803 -23.77 47.88 34.04
CA THR A 803 -23.88 48.98 33.06
C THR A 803 -24.98 48.76 32.03
N VAL A 804 -25.32 47.50 31.71
CA VAL A 804 -26.50 47.20 30.88
C VAL A 804 -27.77 47.56 31.62
N ALA A 805 -27.90 47.17 32.90
CA ALA A 805 -29.03 47.58 33.74
C ALA A 805 -29.14 49.10 33.85
N GLN A 806 -28.01 49.83 33.92
CA GLN A 806 -28.02 51.29 33.86
C GLN A 806 -28.58 51.83 32.54
N ALA A 807 -28.17 51.27 31.39
CA ALA A 807 -28.67 51.72 30.09
C ALA A 807 -30.18 51.50 29.90
N PHE A 808 -30.76 50.51 30.59
CA PHE A 808 -32.22 50.34 30.62
C PHE A 808 -32.87 51.55 31.31
N PHE A 809 -32.35 52.01 32.44
CA PHE A 809 -32.87 53.20 33.13
C PHE A 809 -32.69 54.50 32.35
N ASP A 810 -31.74 54.55 31.44
CA ASP A 810 -31.55 55.71 30.55
C ASP A 810 -32.57 55.72 29.38
N ASN A 811 -33.28 54.61 29.14
CA ASN A 811 -34.33 54.49 28.13
C ASN A 811 -35.65 55.12 28.58
N ASP A 812 -36.32 55.85 27.68
CA ASP A 812 -37.60 56.53 27.94
C ASP A 812 -38.70 55.61 28.47
N THR A 813 -38.73 54.35 28.03
CA THR A 813 -39.71 53.35 28.47
C THR A 813 -39.57 53.02 29.95
N VAL A 814 -38.34 52.79 30.41
CA VAL A 814 -38.07 52.47 31.81
C VAL A 814 -38.21 53.70 32.69
N ARG A 815 -37.82 54.89 32.19
CA ARG A 815 -38.08 56.15 32.90
C ARG A 815 -39.56 56.43 33.10
N ALA A 816 -40.41 56.02 32.16
CA ALA A 816 -41.86 56.13 32.30
C ALA A 816 -42.43 55.11 33.32
N LEU A 817 -41.85 53.90 33.39
CA LEU A 817 -42.25 52.87 34.35
C LEU A 817 -41.80 53.18 35.78
N TYR A 818 -40.59 53.74 35.94
CA TYR A 818 -39.99 54.09 37.23
C TYR A 818 -39.48 55.53 37.28
N PRO A 819 -40.38 56.54 37.25
CA PRO A 819 -39.98 57.94 37.27
C PRO A 819 -39.07 58.27 38.47
N ALA A 820 -38.01 59.04 38.24
CA ALA A 820 -37.11 59.47 39.32
C ALA A 820 -37.85 60.30 40.39
N GLU A 821 -38.93 60.98 39.99
CA GLU A 821 -39.71 61.90 40.82
C GLU A 821 -40.68 61.19 41.77
N THR A 822 -41.05 59.93 41.51
CA THR A 822 -42.03 59.17 42.30
C THR A 822 -41.42 58.38 43.46
N GLY A 823 -40.11 58.47 43.69
CA GLY A 823 -39.41 57.68 44.71
C GLY A 823 -38.96 56.30 44.22
N ASN A 824 -38.21 55.58 45.04
CA ASN A 824 -37.65 54.26 44.70
C ASN A 824 -38.57 53.09 45.13
N ASP A 825 -39.62 53.37 45.89
CA ASP A 825 -40.58 52.40 46.41
C ASP A 825 -41.32 51.63 45.31
N VAL A 826 -41.73 52.29 44.23
CA VAL A 826 -42.37 51.64 43.06
C VAL A 826 -41.41 50.67 42.37
N LEU A 827 -40.13 51.04 42.22
CA LEU A 827 -39.10 50.18 41.64
C LEU A 827 -38.87 48.95 42.52
N ILE A 828 -38.73 49.13 43.84
CA ILE A 828 -38.50 48.03 44.77
C ILE A 828 -39.67 47.04 44.73
N ASP A 829 -40.91 47.52 44.76
CA ASP A 829 -42.10 46.65 44.71
C ASP A 829 -42.17 45.87 43.38
N ALA A 830 -41.86 46.53 42.26
CA ALA A 830 -41.82 45.87 40.95
C ALA A 830 -40.73 44.80 40.87
N LEU A 831 -39.51 45.08 41.33
CA LEU A 831 -38.41 44.11 41.34
C LEU A 831 -38.73 42.89 42.21
N TYR A 832 -39.31 43.10 43.39
CA TYR A 832 -39.72 41.99 44.26
C TYR A 832 -40.84 41.15 43.64
N HIS A 833 -41.79 41.79 42.95
CA HIS A 833 -42.84 41.07 42.23
C HIS A 833 -42.28 40.28 41.04
N ASN A 834 -41.45 40.91 40.22
CA ASN A 834 -40.91 40.30 39.00
C ASN A 834 -39.91 39.17 39.30
N ILE A 835 -39.05 39.32 40.31
CA ILE A 835 -38.05 38.30 40.68
C ILE A 835 -38.70 37.26 41.60
N PHE A 836 -39.34 37.68 42.68
CA PHE A 836 -39.80 36.77 43.75
C PHE A 836 -41.30 36.44 43.73
N ASN A 837 -42.11 37.05 42.86
CA ASN A 837 -43.57 36.90 42.83
C ASN A 837 -44.26 37.18 44.17
N ARG A 838 -43.73 38.16 44.91
CA ARG A 838 -44.27 38.60 46.20
C ARG A 838 -43.92 40.05 46.46
N ALA A 839 -44.63 40.69 47.39
CA ALA A 839 -44.25 42.02 47.86
C ALA A 839 -42.96 41.95 48.71
N ALA A 840 -42.20 43.05 48.71
CA ALA A 840 -41.12 43.23 49.68
C ALA A 840 -41.71 43.32 51.09
N ASP A 841 -41.10 42.65 52.08
CA ASP A 841 -41.44 42.89 53.47
C ASP A 841 -40.95 44.30 53.90
N GLU A 842 -41.54 44.82 54.97
CA GLU A 842 -41.28 46.19 55.42
C GLU A 842 -39.80 46.41 55.80
N THR A 843 -39.13 45.39 56.37
CA THR A 843 -37.72 45.50 56.76
C THR A 843 -36.82 45.54 55.53
N GLY A 844 -37.01 44.62 54.58
CA GLY A 844 -36.25 44.55 53.34
C GLY A 844 -36.47 45.79 52.46
N LYS A 845 -37.72 46.28 52.36
CA LYS A 845 -38.03 47.51 51.61
C LYS A 845 -37.32 48.73 52.21
N ASN A 846 -37.35 48.87 53.54
CA ASN A 846 -36.68 49.98 54.23
C ASN A 846 -35.15 49.92 54.08
N TYR A 847 -34.55 48.73 54.09
CA TYR A 847 -33.12 48.55 53.83
C TYR A 847 -32.73 49.10 52.45
N TRP A 848 -33.42 48.65 51.38
CA TRP A 848 -33.11 49.09 50.02
C TRP A 848 -33.39 50.57 49.78
N LEU A 849 -34.47 51.11 50.36
CA LEU A 849 -34.73 52.55 50.34
C LEU A 849 -33.59 53.34 50.99
N GLY A 850 -33.04 52.85 52.10
CA GLY A 850 -31.88 53.41 52.77
C GLY A 850 -30.67 53.48 51.84
N GLU A 851 -30.25 52.33 51.30
CA GLU A 851 -29.06 52.21 50.43
C GLU A 851 -29.15 53.08 49.16
N LEU A 852 -30.34 53.18 48.56
CA LEU A 852 -30.56 54.02 47.38
C LEU A 852 -30.61 55.52 47.74
N SER A 853 -31.17 55.88 48.90
CA SER A 853 -31.28 57.29 49.33
C SER A 853 -29.94 57.91 49.72
N THR A 854 -28.99 57.09 50.20
CA THR A 854 -27.62 57.51 50.52
C THR A 854 -26.66 57.37 49.34
N SER A 855 -27.14 56.90 48.19
CA SER A 855 -26.33 56.57 47.01
C SER A 855 -25.19 55.59 47.29
N HIS A 856 -25.33 54.76 48.34
CA HIS A 856 -24.39 53.67 48.60
C HIS A 856 -24.52 52.58 47.52
N VAL A 857 -25.74 52.40 47.02
CA VAL A 857 -26.08 51.53 45.91
C VAL A 857 -26.88 52.34 44.90
N THR A 858 -26.60 52.17 43.60
CA THR A 858 -27.40 52.78 42.52
C THR A 858 -28.54 51.85 42.07
N ARG A 859 -29.53 52.37 41.33
CA ARG A 859 -30.71 51.57 40.91
C ARG A 859 -30.32 50.33 40.10
N ASP A 860 -29.36 50.47 39.20
CA ASP A 860 -28.74 49.42 38.39
C ASP A 860 -28.01 48.38 39.25
N GLN A 861 -27.18 48.82 40.21
CA GLN A 861 -26.49 47.93 41.15
C GLN A 861 -27.47 47.14 42.02
N MET A 862 -28.58 47.76 42.43
CA MET A 862 -29.61 47.09 43.24
C MET A 862 -30.26 45.92 42.48
N ILE A 863 -30.55 46.07 41.18
CA ILE A 863 -31.14 44.98 40.38
C ILE A 863 -30.21 43.77 40.39
N ILE A 864 -28.93 43.99 40.07
CA ILE A 864 -27.94 42.92 40.05
C ILE A 864 -27.78 42.28 41.43
N ALA A 865 -27.74 43.09 42.49
CA ALA A 865 -27.63 42.62 43.86
C ALA A 865 -28.85 41.79 44.31
N LEU A 866 -30.06 42.15 43.90
CA LEU A 866 -31.27 41.38 44.20
C LEU A 866 -31.30 40.05 43.46
N ILE A 867 -30.94 40.04 42.17
CA ILE A 867 -30.86 38.81 41.38
C ILE A 867 -29.83 37.86 41.99
N ASP A 868 -28.60 38.33 42.20
CA ASP A 868 -27.52 37.51 42.73
C ASP A 868 -27.75 37.10 44.19
N GLY A 869 -28.33 37.99 45.00
CA GLY A 869 -28.75 37.69 46.37
C GLY A 869 -29.86 36.63 46.42
N GLY A 870 -30.81 36.66 45.47
CA GLY A 870 -31.84 35.63 45.33
C GLY A 870 -31.24 34.25 45.04
N TRP A 871 -30.32 34.18 44.08
CA TRP A 871 -29.63 32.94 43.73
C TRP A 871 -28.75 32.39 44.85
N ALA A 872 -28.13 33.26 45.64
CA ALA A 872 -27.32 32.86 46.78
C ALA A 872 -28.14 32.46 48.03
N ASN A 873 -29.45 32.76 48.04
CA ASN A 873 -30.30 32.56 49.20
C ASN A 873 -31.14 31.28 49.09
N ALA A 874 -30.85 30.30 49.94
CA ALA A 874 -31.59 29.04 49.99
C ALA A 874 -33.10 29.21 50.27
N ASP A 875 -33.50 30.26 51.00
CA ASP A 875 -34.91 30.53 51.30
C ASP A 875 -35.69 31.04 50.08
N ALA A 876 -34.99 31.56 49.07
CA ALA A 876 -35.57 32.01 47.80
C ALA A 876 -35.60 30.92 46.71
N ALA A 877 -35.25 29.67 47.03
CA ALA A 877 -35.06 28.61 46.03
C ALA A 877 -36.29 28.38 45.12
N ILE A 878 -37.51 28.42 45.68
CA ILE A 878 -38.76 28.26 44.89
C ILE A 878 -39.00 29.48 44.01
N ASP A 879 -38.78 30.68 44.55
CA ASP A 879 -38.93 31.95 43.83
C ASP A 879 -37.98 32.00 42.64
N MET A 880 -36.72 31.59 42.85
CA MET A 880 -35.69 31.57 41.82
C MET A 880 -35.87 30.43 40.81
N ALA A 881 -36.42 29.28 41.21
CA ALA A 881 -36.81 28.23 40.27
C ALA A 881 -37.90 28.72 39.29
N ARG A 882 -38.88 29.48 39.78
CA ARG A 882 -39.88 30.15 38.94
C ARG A 882 -39.21 31.16 38.00
N PHE A 883 -38.40 32.06 38.55
CA PHE A 883 -37.73 33.10 37.77
C PHE A 883 -36.83 32.51 36.67
N ASN A 884 -36.11 31.43 36.97
CA ASN A 884 -35.33 30.69 35.99
C ASN A 884 -36.20 30.12 34.86
N ASN A 885 -37.32 29.50 35.20
CA ASN A 885 -38.25 28.98 34.21
C ASN A 885 -38.80 30.10 33.32
N GLN A 886 -39.06 31.30 33.87
CA GLN A 886 -39.44 32.48 33.10
C GLN A 886 -38.32 32.93 32.14
N VAL A 887 -37.06 32.90 32.60
CA VAL A 887 -35.89 33.18 31.75
C VAL A 887 -35.79 32.18 30.59
N GLN A 888 -35.94 30.88 30.84
CA GLN A 888 -35.89 29.85 29.78
C GLN A 888 -37.00 30.04 28.74
N VAL A 889 -38.24 30.34 29.19
CA VAL A 889 -39.35 30.67 28.28
C VAL A 889 -39.08 31.96 27.52
N GLY A 890 -38.49 32.97 28.17
CA GLY A 890 -38.14 34.24 27.53
C GLY A 890 -37.09 34.09 26.43
N LEU A 891 -36.07 33.26 26.65
CA LEU A 891 -35.08 32.91 25.62
C LEU A 891 -35.72 32.17 24.45
N ALA A 892 -36.59 31.19 24.72
CA ALA A 892 -37.33 30.49 23.68
C ALA A 892 -38.22 31.45 22.86
N PHE A 893 -38.83 32.43 23.52
CA PHE A 893 -39.64 33.46 22.88
C PHE A 893 -38.81 34.37 21.96
N ALA A 894 -37.63 34.81 22.42
CA ALA A 894 -36.71 35.58 21.60
C ALA A 894 -36.18 34.77 20.40
N ASN A 895 -35.82 33.49 20.59
CA ASN A 895 -35.33 32.65 19.49
C ASN A 895 -36.40 32.41 18.42
N ALA A 896 -37.65 32.16 18.83
CA ALA A 896 -38.76 31.96 17.90
C ALA A 896 -39.11 33.20 17.06
N GLN A 897 -38.75 34.41 17.52
CA GLN A 897 -38.86 35.63 16.71
C GLN A 897 -37.82 35.62 15.58
N ALA A 898 -36.56 35.26 15.87
CA ALA A 898 -35.50 35.16 14.88
C ALA A 898 -35.80 34.09 13.81
N GLU A 899 -36.28 32.92 14.22
CA GLU A 899 -36.69 31.84 13.30
C GLU A 899 -37.79 32.26 12.32
N ARG A 900 -38.65 33.21 12.72
CA ARG A 900 -39.71 33.79 11.89
C ARG A 900 -39.28 35.04 11.12
N GLY A 901 -38.04 35.51 11.29
CA GLY A 901 -37.56 36.76 10.70
C GLY A 901 -38.25 38.01 11.24
N ILE A 902 -38.77 37.97 12.47
CA ILE A 902 -39.37 39.12 13.15
C ILE A 902 -38.24 39.96 13.75
N ALA A 903 -37.96 41.11 13.14
CA ALA A 903 -37.00 42.10 13.65
C ALA A 903 -37.75 43.24 14.35
N TYR A 904 -37.51 43.44 15.65
CA TYR A 904 -38.17 44.46 16.47
C TYR A 904 -38.06 45.86 15.87
N ASN A 905 -36.88 46.21 15.36
CA ASN A 905 -36.62 47.53 14.78
C ASN A 905 -37.33 47.77 13.44
N ALA A 906 -37.84 46.71 12.80
CA ALA A 906 -38.61 46.80 11.56
C ALA A 906 -40.14 46.86 11.79
N LEU A 907 -40.60 46.66 13.03
CA LEU A 907 -42.01 46.71 13.39
C LEU A 907 -42.50 48.15 13.54
N THR A 908 -43.80 48.37 13.30
CA THR A 908 -44.44 49.65 13.68
C THR A 908 -44.52 49.78 15.20
N PRO A 909 -44.62 51.00 15.76
CA PRO A 909 -44.72 51.19 17.21
C PRO A 909 -45.85 50.37 17.86
N GLU A 910 -47.01 50.24 17.20
CA GLU A 910 -48.12 49.43 17.72
C GLU A 910 -47.76 47.94 17.79
N ARG A 911 -47.03 47.43 16.78
CA ARG A 911 -46.58 46.04 16.75
C ARG A 911 -45.44 45.79 17.75
N GLN A 912 -44.59 46.77 18.01
CA GLN A 912 -43.59 46.71 19.07
C GLN A 912 -44.25 46.58 20.45
N THR A 913 -45.28 47.41 20.74
CA THR A 913 -46.06 47.30 21.98
C THR A 913 -46.81 45.96 22.06
N HIS A 914 -47.36 45.47 20.95
CA HIS A 914 -48.01 44.16 20.91
C HIS A 914 -47.03 43.03 21.23
N LEU A 915 -45.83 43.04 20.63
CA LEU A 915 -44.78 42.06 20.90
C LEU A 915 -44.35 42.05 22.38
N GLN A 916 -44.19 43.23 23.01
CA GLN A 916 -43.93 43.33 24.45
C GLN A 916 -45.08 42.74 25.30
N THR A 917 -46.32 42.96 24.88
CA THR A 917 -47.51 42.39 25.55
C THR A 917 -47.51 40.86 25.47
N LEU A 918 -47.15 40.29 24.32
CA LEU A 918 -46.99 38.85 24.16
C LEU A 918 -45.84 38.32 25.03
N GLY A 919 -44.72 39.05 25.09
CA GLY A 919 -43.58 38.73 25.97
C GLY A 919 -43.95 38.72 27.46
N ALA A 920 -44.87 39.60 27.89
CA ALA A 920 -45.41 39.59 29.25
C ALA A 920 -46.39 38.43 29.47
N GLN A 921 -47.21 38.12 28.46
CA GLN A 921 -48.21 37.06 28.52
C GLN A 921 -47.55 35.68 28.65
N ILE A 922 -46.51 35.42 27.86
CA ILE A 922 -45.92 34.08 27.75
C ILE A 922 -45.21 33.62 29.03
N ILE A 923 -44.67 34.56 29.82
CA ILE A 923 -43.99 34.25 31.08
C ILE A 923 -44.91 34.32 32.31
N ARG A 924 -46.15 34.80 32.17
CA ARG A 924 -47.05 35.11 33.29
C ARG A 924 -47.41 33.88 34.13
N ASP A 925 -47.78 32.79 33.47
CA ASP A 925 -48.29 31.58 34.12
C ASP A 925 -47.18 30.53 34.35
N VAL A 926 -45.92 30.91 34.14
CA VAL A 926 -44.76 30.05 34.35
C VAL A 926 -44.47 29.97 35.85
N THR A 927 -44.43 28.74 36.37
CA THR A 927 -44.23 28.45 37.81
C THR A 927 -42.87 27.78 38.05
N ALA A 928 -42.56 27.41 39.29
CA ALA A 928 -41.40 26.57 39.60
C ALA A 928 -41.49 25.13 39.04
N ASP A 929 -42.68 24.70 38.59
CA ASP A 929 -42.86 23.41 37.91
C ASP A 929 -42.38 23.49 36.45
N ALA A 930 -41.39 22.67 36.11
CA ALA A 930 -40.83 22.58 34.77
C ALA A 930 -41.86 22.23 33.68
N ALA A 931 -42.99 21.56 34.01
CA ALA A 931 -44.05 21.28 33.04
C ALA A 931 -44.71 22.56 32.48
N THR A 932 -44.69 23.65 33.26
CA THR A 932 -45.22 24.95 32.81
C THR A 932 -44.33 25.59 31.74
N VAL A 933 -43.03 25.32 31.74
CA VAL A 933 -42.09 25.76 30.68
C VAL A 933 -42.47 25.14 29.35
N THR A 934 -42.65 23.81 29.31
CA THR A 934 -43.05 23.10 28.07
C THR A 934 -44.38 23.61 27.53
N THR A 935 -45.34 23.84 28.43
CA THR A 935 -46.66 24.37 28.06
C THR A 935 -46.57 25.77 27.48
N ALA A 936 -45.78 26.66 28.09
CA ALA A 936 -45.57 28.01 27.58
C ALA A 936 -44.85 28.01 26.22
N ILE A 937 -43.76 27.24 26.09
CA ILE A 937 -43.01 27.15 24.82
C ILE A 937 -43.90 26.68 23.66
N ALA A 938 -44.79 25.72 23.90
CA ALA A 938 -45.73 25.23 22.88
C ALA A 938 -46.73 26.30 22.39
N GLN A 939 -46.98 27.35 23.16
CA GLN A 939 -47.89 28.45 22.79
C GLN A 939 -47.20 29.53 21.96
N ILE A 940 -45.87 29.66 22.05
CA ILE A 940 -45.09 30.72 21.39
C ILE A 940 -45.43 30.82 19.89
N PRO A 941 -45.52 29.72 19.13
CA PRO A 941 -45.83 29.81 17.71
C PRO A 941 -47.12 30.56 17.40
N GLY A 942 -48.23 30.15 18.03
CA GLY A 942 -49.54 30.74 17.75
C GLY A 942 -49.67 32.18 18.25
N LEU A 943 -48.91 32.57 19.28
CA LEU A 943 -48.85 33.96 19.75
C LEU A 943 -48.11 34.84 18.75
N LEU A 944 -46.96 34.39 18.25
CA LEU A 944 -46.18 35.15 17.28
C LEU A 944 -46.87 35.27 15.91
N ASP A 945 -47.74 34.33 15.54
CA ASP A 945 -48.56 34.43 14.32
C ASP A 945 -49.59 35.60 14.36
N THR A 946 -49.76 36.26 15.50
CA THR A 946 -50.62 37.46 15.66
C THR A 946 -49.92 38.78 15.32
N LEU A 947 -48.59 38.76 15.10
CA LEU A 947 -47.77 39.88 14.63
C LEU A 947 -47.69 39.88 13.11
#